data_AF-A0A8E2JZE7-F1
#
_entry.id   AF-A0A8E2JZE7-F1
#
_cell.length_a   1.000
_cell.length_b   1.000
_cell.length_c   1.000
_cell.angle_alpha   90.00
_cell.angle_beta   90.00
_cell.angle_gamma   90.00
#
_symmetry.space_group_name_H-M   'P 1'
#
loop_
_entity.id
_entity.type
_entity.pdbx_description
1 polymer ?
#
loop_
_entity_poly.entity_id
_entity_poly.type
_entity_poly.pdbx_seq_one_letter_code
_entity_poly.pdbx_strand_id
1 'polypeptide(L)'
;MTNNDFSDQALAFLWDQVGPVATGPVTTTISPTPEPSSYRKPGLFHPLVPSYDIKLANVQLPKNFKWGVASSAFQVEGAAKDEGKGPSIWDLLSHRVPNQVADNTTGDVVAEHYYLYKQDFARLKSLGIPSFSPSISWPRIFPFGKGPVNEAGVEHYDDVIAELVKNGIIPVVTLFHWDTPLALFNEYGAWTDRQIVDDYFNYAKFVIERYDQYVDTWFTINEPQYCNWQYSYYPAGKYYPAYNGVTGGVKSRFLCGHYTLLAHAKVAKWYHEEFKGRGRISFKNSGNYYEPNTTSQADQIAAQRNYDFAIGWFGGPWTDGDYPPSLKDTLGDLLPEYSAAEKALIKGSCDFYAIDGYSSYYAFEVSGGVEACASNQSNPNFPECAGSASKDPDGFPIGPASDPAVSWLYDTPTGIRRFLKHITTVLFPSVPDIIVTEFGFAEPFESQLTNKNEILWDLRRADYYQHYLDNILASIVYDKVNVTGAYAWAIFDNIEWGSGLSVRFGLHIPETEPNGFCYILPGQIKASMHLPADPPPDHQEKDGNLPTPFTSDHPATSTSRSSNTQSISAHSPLGILSQTASGPSGTANTNTTIPASSNKRRRSLSESPEDSESSESTTTGGRPSQHRSKRRRGADGTMRLDAEASNRSQSPSQSYSNGSSRSPGPRTSLGKIANGNPHGKTESNGSAASYTNGNSVSNGRPLPTTFFGHDREEVTRILIQSLTDLGYHGAAGALCQESGYELEGPTVAAFRNAVLQGEWAEAEALLFGTHRYDDGGGVGLADGDGGYGKAHGKSIKHSWSPPRHTGGLTLAEGANENEMKFWMRQQKYLELLEGRDLGAALMVLRQELTPLHQDVGRLHALSSLMMCQSAEDLKYQAQWDGAAGESRNLLLSELSKSISPSVMIPEHRLAVLLDEVKDGWISNCLYHNTAASPSLYVDHSCERDDFPLKTVLELRHHKDEVWFLRFSHDGTKLATTSKDGTVVIYDTTTFKVLHILAEHESGVCYVAWSPDDTKLISCAQAQENSARVWDTKTGLCLFTISEFTYAVSSAAWAPNGQTFVIGSQDIQLGLGLWNLQGEKIYEWKEDSLRVHDLAISPDGQRLVVLLEQRIFVYDFVTREKLCEWALEDVKLTSINISRNSHHMLISMNDNKIRLMDIDTGEVLQSFSGQKQTEFIIRSAFGGANENFVVSGSEDSRVYIWRTNGHLVEALDAHHGCVNAVAWHPRDPRVFASAGDDHRVRMYGISNYFT
;
A
#
# COMPACT_ATOMS: atom_id res chain seq x y z
N MET A 1 5.69 -0.43 -49.85
CA MET A 1 5.32 0.71 -50.72
C MET A 1 6.36 0.86 -51.82
N THR A 2 6.18 1.80 -52.76
CA THR A 2 7.31 2.46 -53.43
C THR A 2 8.00 3.41 -52.44
N ASN A 3 9.32 3.56 -52.47
CA ASN A 3 10.11 4.22 -51.40
C ASN A 3 9.84 5.73 -51.17
N ASN A 4 8.88 6.34 -51.87
CA ASN A 4 8.50 7.75 -51.76
C ASN A 4 6.98 7.96 -51.55
N ASP A 5 6.24 6.92 -51.16
CA ASP A 5 4.81 7.02 -50.83
C ASP A 5 4.61 7.37 -49.36
N PHE A 6 4.39 8.66 -49.11
CA PHE A 6 4.16 9.25 -47.79
C PHE A 6 2.68 9.64 -47.58
N SER A 7 1.75 8.95 -48.26
CA SER A 7 0.31 9.25 -48.18
C SER A 7 -0.34 8.76 -46.88
N ASP A 8 -1.51 9.32 -46.53
CA ASP A 8 -2.33 8.84 -45.41
C ASP A 8 -2.68 7.35 -45.54
N GLN A 9 -2.78 6.84 -46.78
CA GLN A 9 -3.01 5.41 -47.07
C GLN A 9 -1.77 4.56 -46.75
N ALA A 10 -0.56 5.09 -47.00
CA ALA A 10 0.69 4.45 -46.60
C ALA A 10 0.85 4.46 -45.06
N LEU A 11 0.47 5.55 -44.39
CA LEU A 11 0.48 5.64 -42.92
C LEU A 11 -0.56 4.69 -42.29
N ALA A 12 -1.77 4.62 -42.86
CA ALA A 12 -2.79 3.66 -42.46
C ALA A 12 -2.32 2.20 -42.61
N PHE A 13 -1.63 1.86 -43.71
CA PHE A 13 -1.05 0.52 -43.91
C PHE A 13 0.03 0.15 -42.88
N LEU A 14 0.76 1.14 -42.33
CA LEU A 14 1.68 0.90 -41.21
C LEU A 14 0.90 0.62 -39.92
N TRP A 15 -0.16 1.39 -39.65
CA TRP A 15 -1.01 1.16 -38.48
C TRP A 15 -1.86 -0.12 -38.55
N ASP A 16 -2.30 -0.56 -39.73
CA ASP A 16 -3.00 -1.84 -39.93
C ASP A 16 -2.11 -3.05 -39.57
N GLN A 17 -0.79 -2.92 -39.76
CA GLN A 17 0.16 -3.94 -39.30
C GLN A 17 0.19 -4.04 -37.77
N VAL A 18 0.09 -2.92 -37.04
CA VAL A 18 -0.04 -2.90 -35.57
C VAL A 18 -1.39 -3.45 -35.14
N GLY A 19 -2.49 -2.90 -35.66
CA GLY A 19 -3.86 -3.33 -35.38
C GLY A 19 -4.71 -2.26 -34.69
N PRO A 20 -5.73 -2.67 -33.90
CA PRO A 20 -6.49 -1.77 -33.05
C PRO A 20 -5.57 -1.22 -31.94
N VAL A 21 -5.56 0.10 -31.79
CA VAL A 21 -4.79 0.86 -30.79
C VAL A 21 -5.78 1.38 -29.75
N ALA A 22 -5.46 1.31 -28.46
CA ALA A 22 -6.30 1.86 -27.40
C ALA A 22 -6.27 3.40 -27.38
N THR A 23 -7.24 4.02 -26.71
CA THR A 23 -7.32 5.48 -26.54
C THR A 23 -7.56 5.79 -25.07
N GLY A 24 -6.81 6.74 -24.52
CA GLY A 24 -6.89 7.12 -23.11
C GLY A 24 -8.17 7.90 -22.77
N PRO A 25 -8.49 8.07 -21.48
CA PRO A 25 -9.53 9.00 -21.03
C PRO A 25 -9.23 10.45 -21.42
N VAL A 26 -7.96 10.83 -21.61
CA VAL A 26 -7.54 12.17 -22.05
C VAL A 26 -7.11 12.12 -23.52
N THR A 27 -7.64 13.05 -24.32
CA THR A 27 -7.36 13.18 -25.77
C THR A 27 -7.05 14.62 -26.20
N THR A 28 -6.81 15.51 -25.23
CA THR A 28 -6.50 16.93 -25.45
C THR A 28 -5.59 17.44 -24.34
N THR A 29 -4.56 18.24 -24.66
CA THR A 29 -3.58 18.75 -23.68
C THR A 29 -4.24 19.55 -22.57
N ILE A 30 -4.03 19.13 -21.32
CA ILE A 30 -4.64 19.73 -20.15
C ILE A 30 -3.86 21.00 -19.72
N SER A 31 -4.60 22.05 -19.37
CA SER A 31 -4.02 23.25 -18.75
C SER A 31 -3.73 22.98 -17.27
N PRO A 32 -2.54 23.33 -16.74
CA PRO A 32 -2.14 22.95 -15.40
C PRO A 32 -3.09 23.54 -14.34
N THR A 33 -3.71 22.65 -13.58
CA THR A 33 -4.55 23.00 -12.44
C THR A 33 -3.68 23.52 -11.29
N PRO A 34 -4.18 24.46 -10.47
CA PRO A 34 -3.42 24.95 -9.31
C PRO A 34 -3.17 23.82 -8.30
N GLU A 35 -1.92 23.34 -8.25
CA GLU A 35 -1.46 22.36 -7.27
C GLU A 35 -1.83 22.82 -5.84
N PRO A 36 -2.43 21.94 -4.99
CA PRO A 36 -2.90 22.34 -3.66
C PRO A 36 -1.80 22.97 -2.81
N SER A 37 -2.14 24.10 -2.19
CA SER A 37 -1.22 25.06 -1.53
C SER A 37 -0.33 24.47 -0.42
N SER A 38 -0.71 23.31 0.12
CA SER A 38 0.15 22.45 0.92
C SER A 38 0.26 21.07 0.27
N TYR A 39 1.46 20.48 0.30
CA TYR A 39 1.61 19.04 0.12
C TYR A 39 1.36 18.37 1.48
N ARG A 40 0.53 17.31 1.54
CA ARG A 40 0.54 16.41 2.72
C ARG A 40 1.97 15.88 2.79
N LYS A 41 2.72 16.30 3.81
CA LYS A 41 4.06 15.77 4.05
C LYS A 41 3.96 14.50 4.87
N PRO A 42 4.93 13.58 4.72
CA PRO A 42 5.34 12.67 5.78
C PRO A 42 5.26 13.35 7.17
N GLY A 43 4.50 12.74 8.09
CA GLY A 43 4.30 13.28 9.44
C GLY A 43 5.58 13.21 10.29
N LEU A 44 5.57 13.82 11.49
CA LEU A 44 6.71 13.84 12.41
C LEU A 44 7.25 12.44 12.82
N PHE A 45 6.43 11.39 12.66
CA PHE A 45 6.79 10.00 12.94
C PHE A 45 7.22 9.19 11.70
N HIS A 46 7.12 9.76 10.49
CA HIS A 46 7.68 9.11 9.30
C HIS A 46 9.20 9.25 9.36
N PRO A 47 9.97 8.15 9.37
CA PRO A 47 11.42 8.23 9.32
C PRO A 47 11.83 8.82 7.97
N LEU A 48 12.72 9.80 7.97
CA LEU A 48 13.53 10.10 6.79
C LEU A 48 14.63 9.05 6.72
N VAL A 49 14.87 8.46 5.54
CA VAL A 49 16.03 7.60 5.35
C VAL A 49 17.29 8.46 5.56
N PRO A 50 18.16 8.14 6.53
CA PRO A 50 19.34 8.95 6.81
C PRO A 50 20.45 8.68 5.79
N SER A 51 21.39 9.61 5.65
CA SER A 51 22.65 9.32 4.95
C SER A 51 23.44 8.26 5.73
N TYR A 52 23.83 7.20 5.04
CA TYR A 52 24.47 6.02 5.62
C TYR A 52 25.96 6.20 5.89
N ASP A 53 26.59 7.22 5.30
CA ASP A 53 27.90 7.73 5.75
C ASP A 53 27.71 9.06 6.49
N ILE A 54 27.80 9.00 7.82
CA ILE A 54 27.71 10.16 8.73
C ILE A 54 28.67 11.30 8.35
N LYS A 55 29.77 11.03 7.63
CA LYS A 55 30.70 12.05 7.14
C LYS A 55 30.18 12.81 5.92
N LEU A 56 29.28 12.21 5.13
CA LEU A 56 28.67 12.79 3.93
C LEU A 56 27.37 13.55 4.25
N ALA A 57 26.73 13.28 5.39
CA ALA A 57 25.48 13.89 5.84
C ALA A 57 25.46 15.45 5.92
N ASN A 58 26.61 16.13 5.78
CA ASN A 58 26.73 17.59 5.69
C ASN A 58 27.59 18.05 4.49
N VAL A 59 27.80 17.18 3.49
CA VAL A 59 28.63 17.47 2.31
C VAL A 59 27.72 17.79 1.13
N GLN A 60 27.79 19.05 0.66
CA GLN A 60 27.04 19.49 -0.51
C GLN A 60 27.63 18.94 -1.81
N LEU A 61 26.76 18.68 -2.80
CA LEU A 61 27.15 18.36 -4.17
C LEU A 61 27.93 19.54 -4.82
N PRO A 62 28.75 19.27 -5.85
CA PRO A 62 29.43 20.34 -6.61
C PRO A 62 28.43 21.38 -7.14
N LYS A 63 28.79 22.67 -7.11
CA LYS A 63 27.88 23.78 -7.52
C LYS A 63 27.37 23.70 -8.97
N ASN A 64 28.03 22.92 -9.82
CA ASN A 64 27.68 22.72 -11.23
C ASN A 64 27.08 21.32 -11.49
N PHE A 65 26.77 20.56 -10.44
CA PHE A 65 26.25 19.19 -10.56
C PHE A 65 24.81 19.21 -11.08
N LYS A 66 24.58 18.56 -12.22
CA LYS A 66 23.25 18.47 -12.85
C LYS A 66 22.48 17.32 -12.23
N TRP A 67 21.31 17.60 -11.65
CA TRP A 67 20.45 16.55 -11.12
C TRP A 67 19.01 16.74 -11.56
N GLY A 68 18.28 15.63 -11.68
CA GLY A 68 16.95 15.62 -12.26
C GLY A 68 16.34 14.23 -12.29
N VAL A 69 15.32 14.10 -13.13
CA VAL A 69 14.61 12.84 -13.38
C VAL A 69 14.52 12.58 -14.88
N ALA A 70 14.48 11.32 -15.28
CA ALA A 70 14.43 10.88 -16.68
C ALA A 70 13.08 10.28 -17.07
N SER A 71 12.81 10.23 -18.38
CA SER A 71 11.70 9.51 -18.99
C SER A 71 12.03 9.16 -20.45
N SER A 72 11.19 8.33 -21.09
CA SER A 72 11.25 8.07 -22.52
C SER A 72 9.88 8.21 -23.18
N ALA A 73 9.88 8.70 -24.43
CA ALA A 73 8.67 9.03 -25.17
C ALA A 73 7.69 7.85 -25.26
N PHE A 74 8.16 6.67 -25.71
CA PHE A 74 7.31 5.48 -25.80
C PHE A 74 6.78 5.02 -24.45
N GLN A 75 7.54 5.21 -23.36
CA GLN A 75 7.13 4.70 -22.06
C GLN A 75 6.13 5.60 -21.32
N VAL A 76 6.16 6.94 -21.53
CA VAL A 76 5.28 7.88 -20.81
C VAL A 76 4.25 8.63 -21.67
N GLU A 77 4.48 8.87 -22.97
CA GLU A 77 3.60 9.74 -23.76
C GLU A 77 2.19 9.16 -23.95
N GLY A 78 2.11 7.90 -24.38
CA GLY A 78 0.90 7.34 -24.97
C GLY A 78 0.53 8.08 -26.26
N ALA A 79 -0.78 8.30 -26.46
CA ALA A 79 -1.33 8.97 -27.64
C ALA A 79 -0.77 8.37 -28.95
N ALA A 80 -0.68 7.03 -28.99
CA ALA A 80 0.27 6.33 -29.84
C ALA A 80 0.03 6.51 -31.34
N LYS A 81 -1.21 6.77 -31.75
CA LYS A 81 -1.65 6.98 -33.14
C LYS A 81 -2.11 8.42 -33.43
N ASP A 82 -2.10 9.28 -32.42
CA ASP A 82 -2.68 10.61 -32.49
C ASP A 82 -1.76 11.60 -33.22
N GLU A 83 -2.38 12.69 -33.71
CA GLU A 83 -1.70 13.84 -34.33
C GLU A 83 -0.65 13.47 -35.39
N GLY A 84 -0.91 12.40 -36.16
CA GLY A 84 -0.09 11.97 -37.29
C GLY A 84 1.10 11.07 -36.93
N LYS A 85 1.29 10.66 -35.66
CA LYS A 85 2.38 9.75 -35.25
C LYS A 85 2.39 8.48 -36.10
N GLY A 86 3.57 8.09 -36.56
CA GLY A 86 3.84 6.78 -37.15
C GLY A 86 4.03 5.71 -36.08
N PRO A 87 3.78 4.42 -36.39
CA PRO A 87 4.10 3.35 -35.46
C PRO A 87 5.61 3.13 -35.40
N SER A 88 6.14 2.96 -34.19
CA SER A 88 7.43 2.33 -33.96
C SER A 88 7.32 0.81 -34.06
N ILE A 89 8.46 0.13 -33.98
CA ILE A 89 8.52 -1.31 -33.83
C ILE A 89 7.96 -1.80 -32.48
N TRP A 90 7.99 -0.99 -31.41
CA TRP A 90 7.42 -1.35 -30.11
C TRP A 90 5.89 -1.28 -30.09
N ASP A 91 5.29 -0.34 -30.84
CA ASP A 91 3.84 -0.35 -31.11
C ASP A 91 3.46 -1.69 -31.77
N LEU A 92 4.16 -2.12 -32.82
CA LEU A 92 3.91 -3.41 -33.50
C LEU A 92 4.11 -4.63 -32.59
N LEU A 93 5.20 -4.66 -31.83
CA LEU A 93 5.60 -5.83 -31.05
C LEU A 93 4.63 -6.14 -29.91
N SER A 94 4.24 -5.13 -29.14
CA SER A 94 3.26 -5.26 -28.05
C SER A 94 1.91 -5.80 -28.54
N HIS A 95 1.45 -5.36 -29.72
CA HIS A 95 0.16 -5.78 -30.29
C HIS A 95 0.16 -7.15 -31.00
N ARG A 96 1.31 -7.61 -31.53
CA ARG A 96 1.36 -8.76 -32.47
C ARG A 96 2.11 -9.98 -31.98
N VAL A 97 2.91 -9.86 -30.94
CA VAL A 97 3.74 -10.96 -30.42
C VAL A 97 3.21 -11.38 -29.04
N PRO A 98 2.56 -12.56 -28.90
CA PRO A 98 2.06 -13.03 -27.60
C PRO A 98 3.18 -13.17 -26.58
N ASN A 99 2.95 -12.67 -25.37
CA ASN A 99 3.91 -12.64 -24.25
C ASN A 99 5.20 -11.84 -24.55
N GLN A 100 5.16 -10.89 -25.48
CA GLN A 100 6.27 -9.95 -25.75
C GLN A 100 6.37 -8.84 -24.70
N VAL A 101 5.23 -8.54 -24.08
CA VAL A 101 5.09 -7.80 -22.82
C VAL A 101 4.45 -8.79 -21.84
N ALA A 102 5.00 -8.94 -20.64
CA ALA A 102 4.67 -10.05 -19.73
C ALA A 102 3.20 -10.03 -19.25
N ASP A 103 2.64 -8.84 -19.02
CA ASP A 103 1.23 -8.61 -18.68
C ASP A 103 0.31 -8.40 -19.91
N ASN A 104 0.89 -8.36 -21.12
CA ASN A 104 0.23 -8.03 -22.39
C ASN A 104 -0.30 -6.59 -22.52
N THR A 105 0.26 -5.63 -21.79
CA THR A 105 -0.01 -4.19 -21.97
C THR A 105 0.64 -3.61 -23.23
N THR A 106 0.14 -2.46 -23.70
CA THR A 106 0.60 -1.74 -24.91
C THR A 106 1.02 -0.30 -24.57
N GLY A 107 1.87 0.29 -25.41
CA GLY A 107 2.33 1.68 -25.28
C GLY A 107 1.29 2.75 -25.68
N ASP A 108 0.01 2.40 -25.71
CA ASP A 108 -1.04 3.23 -26.32
C ASP A 108 -1.45 4.44 -25.48
N VAL A 109 -1.51 4.24 -24.16
CA VAL A 109 -2.07 5.17 -23.18
C VAL A 109 -1.04 5.51 -22.10
N VAL A 110 -0.49 4.48 -21.45
CA VAL A 110 0.58 4.56 -20.43
C VAL A 110 0.30 5.64 -19.38
N ALA A 111 1.21 6.60 -19.16
CA ALA A 111 1.02 7.71 -18.22
C ALA A 111 0.32 8.96 -18.83
N GLU A 112 -0.15 8.89 -20.09
CA GLU A 112 -0.79 9.99 -20.84
C GLU A 112 0.01 11.31 -20.86
N HIS A 113 1.33 11.26 -20.70
CA HIS A 113 2.19 12.46 -20.59
C HIS A 113 2.06 13.36 -21.83
N TYR A 114 1.70 12.81 -23.01
CA TYR A 114 1.41 13.59 -24.22
C TYR A 114 0.35 14.68 -24.01
N TYR A 115 -0.62 14.42 -23.14
CA TYR A 115 -1.68 15.36 -22.79
C TYR A 115 -1.50 15.97 -21.39
N LEU A 116 -0.76 15.33 -20.49
CA LEU A 116 -0.57 15.75 -19.10
C LEU A 116 0.70 16.57 -18.82
N TYR A 117 1.64 16.67 -19.76
CA TYR A 117 2.97 17.27 -19.52
C TYR A 117 2.97 18.65 -18.85
N LYS A 118 1.96 19.50 -19.08
CA LYS A 118 1.88 20.81 -18.42
C LYS A 118 1.57 20.73 -16.92
N GLN A 119 0.72 19.78 -16.51
CA GLN A 119 0.50 19.46 -15.09
C GLN A 119 1.78 18.86 -14.50
N ASP A 120 2.42 17.96 -15.23
CA ASP A 120 3.62 17.25 -14.78
C ASP A 120 4.82 18.19 -14.60
N PHE A 121 5.00 19.19 -15.47
CA PHE A 121 6.04 20.21 -15.30
C PHE A 121 5.71 21.19 -14.15
N ALA A 122 4.42 21.40 -13.84
CA ALA A 122 4.04 22.09 -12.61
C ALA A 122 4.36 21.26 -11.36
N ARG A 123 4.17 19.92 -11.41
CA ARG A 123 4.57 18.98 -10.34
C ARG A 123 6.08 18.95 -10.14
N LEU A 124 6.88 18.75 -11.19
CA LEU A 124 8.35 18.79 -11.13
C LEU A 124 8.87 20.09 -10.50
N LYS A 125 8.31 21.24 -10.92
CA LYS A 125 8.63 22.56 -10.36
C LYS A 125 8.26 22.68 -8.88
N SER A 126 7.11 22.12 -8.46
CA SER A 126 6.67 22.13 -7.06
C SER A 126 7.59 21.30 -6.15
N LEU A 127 8.15 20.21 -6.69
CA LEU A 127 9.14 19.34 -6.03
C LEU A 127 10.56 19.95 -6.04
N GLY A 128 10.78 21.03 -6.79
CA GLY A 128 12.08 21.69 -6.91
C GLY A 128 13.08 20.99 -7.84
N ILE A 129 12.61 20.10 -8.72
CA ILE A 129 13.45 19.37 -9.69
C ILE A 129 13.98 20.36 -10.75
N PRO A 130 15.31 20.58 -10.88
CA PRO A 130 15.85 21.66 -11.71
C PRO A 130 16.14 21.24 -13.16
N SER A 131 16.15 19.94 -13.47
CA SER A 131 16.30 19.45 -14.84
C SER A 131 15.46 18.19 -15.10
N PHE A 132 15.05 18.02 -16.36
CA PHE A 132 14.25 16.89 -16.82
C PHE A 132 14.89 16.30 -18.07
N SER A 133 14.97 14.97 -18.13
CA SER A 133 15.63 14.24 -19.21
C SER A 133 14.64 13.41 -20.05
N PRO A 134 13.79 14.04 -20.89
CA PRO A 134 12.89 13.33 -21.80
C PRO A 134 13.63 12.79 -23.03
N SER A 135 13.00 11.87 -23.75
CA SER A 135 13.32 11.64 -25.17
C SER A 135 12.28 12.26 -26.09
N ILE A 136 12.65 12.46 -27.37
CA ILE A 136 11.73 12.85 -28.45
C ILE A 136 11.43 11.61 -29.29
N SER A 137 10.15 11.40 -29.65
CA SER A 137 9.78 10.26 -30.49
C SER A 137 10.07 10.52 -31.96
N TRP A 138 10.99 9.76 -32.53
CA TRP A 138 11.36 9.85 -33.95
C TRP A 138 10.14 9.66 -34.88
N PRO A 139 9.30 8.60 -34.74
CA PRO A 139 8.11 8.44 -35.57
C PRO A 139 6.98 9.45 -35.27
N ARG A 140 7.08 10.30 -34.23
CA ARG A 140 6.17 11.45 -34.06
C ARG A 140 6.59 12.66 -34.92
N ILE A 141 7.90 12.90 -35.08
CA ILE A 141 8.44 13.95 -35.97
C ILE A 141 8.42 13.53 -37.45
N PHE A 142 8.85 12.30 -37.76
CA PHE A 142 8.85 11.74 -39.11
C PHE A 142 8.08 10.40 -39.09
N PRO A 143 6.78 10.37 -39.46
CA PRO A 143 5.94 9.16 -39.37
C PRO A 143 6.45 7.95 -40.18
N PHE A 144 7.25 8.22 -41.22
CA PHE A 144 7.91 7.19 -42.03
C PHE A 144 9.42 7.05 -41.71
N GLY A 145 9.89 7.63 -40.60
CA GLY A 145 11.29 7.79 -40.20
C GLY A 145 12.10 8.78 -41.05
N LYS A 146 11.64 9.06 -42.27
CA LYS A 146 12.19 10.04 -43.21
C LYS A 146 11.09 10.65 -44.08
N GLY A 147 11.44 11.63 -44.91
CA GLY A 147 10.52 12.25 -45.86
C GLY A 147 9.87 13.52 -45.28
N PRO A 148 8.55 13.71 -45.38
CA PRO A 148 7.87 14.88 -44.82
C PRO A 148 7.90 14.87 -43.29
N VAL A 149 7.99 16.07 -42.72
CA VAL A 149 7.83 16.32 -41.28
C VAL A 149 6.34 16.31 -40.93
N ASN A 150 6.00 15.77 -39.76
CA ASN A 150 4.68 15.91 -39.15
C ASN A 150 4.64 17.18 -38.29
N GLU A 151 4.12 18.28 -38.83
CA GLU A 151 4.13 19.58 -38.15
C GLU A 151 3.38 19.55 -36.80
N ALA A 152 2.32 18.75 -36.63
CA ALA A 152 1.62 18.63 -35.34
C ALA A 152 2.51 17.99 -34.26
N GLY A 153 3.27 16.95 -34.63
CA GLY A 153 4.28 16.36 -33.76
C GLY A 153 5.42 17.33 -33.41
N VAL A 154 5.75 18.29 -34.30
CA VAL A 154 6.72 19.36 -34.02
C VAL A 154 6.13 20.41 -33.07
N GLU A 155 4.90 20.87 -33.32
CA GLU A 155 4.19 21.83 -32.47
C GLU A 155 4.02 21.31 -31.03
N HIS A 156 3.80 19.99 -30.86
CA HIS A 156 3.81 19.35 -29.55
C HIS A 156 5.15 19.54 -28.82
N TYR A 157 6.28 19.15 -29.43
CA TYR A 157 7.58 19.25 -28.75
C TYR A 157 8.07 20.71 -28.60
N ASP A 158 7.65 21.63 -29.47
CA ASP A 158 7.86 23.07 -29.26
C ASP A 158 7.21 23.53 -27.94
N ASP A 159 5.95 23.16 -27.70
CA ASP A 159 5.19 23.53 -26.51
C ASP A 159 5.71 22.80 -25.24
N VAL A 160 6.13 21.52 -25.36
CA VAL A 160 6.84 20.78 -24.29
C VAL A 160 8.12 21.48 -23.87
N ILE A 161 9.01 21.80 -24.81
CA ILE A 161 10.31 22.45 -24.50
C ILE A 161 10.08 23.89 -24.00
N ALA A 162 9.11 24.61 -24.57
CA ALA A 162 8.74 25.95 -24.10
C ALA A 162 8.16 25.92 -22.68
N GLU A 163 7.32 24.95 -22.32
CA GLU A 163 6.72 24.82 -20.99
C GLU A 163 7.74 24.38 -19.93
N LEU A 164 8.73 23.54 -20.27
CA LEU A 164 9.89 23.24 -19.39
C LEU A 164 10.67 24.52 -19.05
N VAL A 165 11.08 25.28 -20.07
CA VAL A 165 11.84 26.52 -19.91
C VAL A 165 11.02 27.59 -19.16
N LYS A 166 9.72 27.70 -19.44
CA LYS A 166 8.75 28.57 -18.73
C LYS A 166 8.57 28.18 -17.26
N ASN A 167 8.79 26.92 -16.90
CA ASN A 167 8.81 26.47 -15.51
C ASN A 167 10.18 26.55 -14.84
N GLY A 168 11.24 26.89 -15.58
CA GLY A 168 12.61 26.98 -15.06
C GLY A 168 13.31 25.63 -14.95
N ILE A 169 12.81 24.61 -15.63
CA ILE A 169 13.37 23.26 -15.67
C ILE A 169 14.28 23.17 -16.90
N ILE A 170 15.52 22.73 -16.72
CA ILE A 170 16.49 22.57 -17.81
C ILE A 170 16.17 21.29 -18.61
N PRO A 171 15.93 21.37 -19.93
CA PRO A 171 15.71 20.19 -20.76
C PRO A 171 17.04 19.51 -21.14
N VAL A 172 17.09 18.19 -20.98
CA VAL A 172 18.25 17.33 -21.29
C VAL A 172 17.78 16.24 -22.24
N VAL A 173 17.91 16.46 -23.54
CA VAL A 173 17.10 15.71 -24.52
C VAL A 173 17.83 14.49 -25.07
N THR A 174 17.16 13.34 -25.02
CA THR A 174 17.55 12.12 -25.73
C THR A 174 16.87 12.05 -27.09
N LEU A 175 17.65 11.99 -28.17
CA LEU A 175 17.12 12.02 -29.55
C LEU A 175 16.48 10.71 -29.98
N PHE A 176 16.99 9.57 -29.53
CA PHE A 176 16.41 8.26 -29.82
C PHE A 176 16.41 7.37 -28.57
N HIS A 177 15.23 6.93 -28.18
CA HIS A 177 15.04 6.00 -27.06
C HIS A 177 14.22 4.81 -27.57
N TRP A 178 14.88 3.98 -28.39
CA TRP A 178 14.46 2.63 -28.79
C TRP A 178 13.24 2.51 -29.73
N ASP A 179 12.47 3.59 -29.89
CA ASP A 179 11.21 3.70 -30.64
C ASP A 179 11.40 3.73 -32.18
N THR A 180 12.16 2.76 -32.70
CA THR A 180 12.56 2.68 -34.12
C THR A 180 11.35 2.76 -35.06
N PRO A 181 11.27 3.72 -36.00
CA PRO A 181 10.16 3.84 -36.93
C PRO A 181 9.92 2.56 -37.74
N LEU A 182 8.70 2.00 -37.68
CA LEU A 182 8.36 0.75 -38.35
C LEU A 182 8.54 0.82 -39.88
N ALA A 183 8.35 2.02 -40.46
CA ALA A 183 8.60 2.26 -41.88
C ALA A 183 10.03 1.92 -42.32
N LEU A 184 11.05 2.36 -41.57
CA LEU A 184 12.47 2.09 -41.89
C LEU A 184 12.82 0.61 -41.68
N PHE A 185 12.22 -0.02 -40.67
CA PHE A 185 12.35 -1.46 -40.45
C PHE A 185 11.75 -2.25 -41.63
N ASN A 186 10.58 -1.84 -42.12
CA ASN A 186 9.90 -2.45 -43.26
C ASN A 186 10.58 -2.15 -44.62
N GLU A 187 11.24 -0.99 -44.77
CA GLU A 187 11.91 -0.61 -46.01
C GLU A 187 13.27 -1.28 -46.17
N TYR A 188 14.12 -1.30 -45.13
CA TYR A 188 15.48 -1.87 -45.21
C TYR A 188 15.98 -2.58 -43.93
N GLY A 189 15.17 -2.65 -42.86
CA GLY A 189 15.55 -3.26 -41.57
C GLY A 189 15.97 -2.28 -40.47
N ALA A 190 15.87 -0.98 -40.74
CA ALA A 190 16.36 0.10 -39.87
C ALA A 190 17.82 -0.16 -39.46
N TRP A 191 18.11 -0.33 -38.16
CA TRP A 191 19.49 -0.43 -37.64
C TRP A 191 20.35 -1.57 -38.19
N THR A 192 19.83 -2.52 -38.98
CA THR A 192 20.67 -3.54 -39.67
C THR A 192 21.29 -3.10 -41.00
N ASP A 193 20.96 -1.91 -41.51
CA ASP A 193 21.48 -1.39 -42.78
C ASP A 193 22.13 -0.02 -42.62
N ARG A 194 23.09 0.30 -43.50
CA ARG A 194 23.85 1.55 -43.45
C ARG A 194 22.99 2.82 -43.65
N GLN A 195 21.87 2.73 -44.36
CA GLN A 195 20.98 3.87 -44.63
C GLN A 195 20.44 4.53 -43.35
N ILE A 196 20.34 3.79 -42.25
CA ILE A 196 19.90 4.32 -40.95
C ILE A 196 20.79 5.48 -40.47
N VAL A 197 22.09 5.47 -40.81
CA VAL A 197 23.08 6.50 -40.44
C VAL A 197 22.76 7.85 -41.11
N ASP A 198 22.14 7.82 -42.29
CA ASP A 198 21.73 9.03 -43.00
C ASP A 198 20.32 9.48 -42.57
N ASP A 199 19.37 8.57 -42.45
CA ASP A 199 18.00 8.88 -42.01
C ASP A 199 17.96 9.39 -40.56
N TYR A 200 18.65 8.71 -39.61
CA TYR A 200 18.77 9.19 -38.22
C TYR A 200 19.48 10.53 -38.15
N PHE A 201 20.55 10.73 -38.92
CA PHE A 201 21.28 12.00 -38.94
C PHE A 201 20.39 13.16 -39.36
N ASN A 202 19.55 12.99 -40.38
CA ASN A 202 18.64 14.02 -40.85
C ASN A 202 17.59 14.38 -39.78
N TYR A 203 17.07 13.37 -39.06
CA TYR A 203 16.16 13.57 -37.93
C TYR A 203 16.84 14.28 -36.75
N ALA A 204 17.96 13.74 -36.27
CA ALA A 204 18.74 14.31 -35.17
C ALA A 204 19.15 15.76 -35.45
N LYS A 205 19.59 16.04 -36.68
CA LYS A 205 19.88 17.40 -37.16
C LYS A 205 18.67 18.32 -37.03
N PHE A 206 17.50 17.93 -37.56
CA PHE A 206 16.29 18.74 -37.51
C PHE A 206 15.88 19.10 -36.08
N VAL A 207 15.98 18.14 -35.15
CA VAL A 207 15.66 18.34 -33.73
C VAL A 207 16.68 19.25 -33.04
N ILE A 208 17.98 19.04 -33.28
CA ILE A 208 19.06 19.87 -32.71
C ILE A 208 18.97 21.33 -33.22
N GLU A 209 18.81 21.53 -34.53
CA GLU A 209 18.72 22.87 -35.15
C GLU A 209 17.55 23.70 -34.58
N ARG A 210 16.52 23.05 -34.02
CA ARG A 210 15.36 23.70 -33.39
C ARG A 210 15.56 24.03 -31.91
N TYR A 211 16.12 23.11 -31.13
CA TYR A 211 16.11 23.20 -29.65
C TYR A 211 17.46 23.46 -28.96
N ASP A 212 18.59 23.52 -29.68
CA ASP A 212 19.93 23.71 -29.06
C ASP A 212 20.08 25.03 -28.27
N GLN A 213 19.25 26.04 -28.55
CA GLN A 213 19.17 27.27 -27.75
C GLN A 213 18.64 27.04 -26.31
N TYR A 214 17.94 25.94 -26.07
CA TYR A 214 17.38 25.55 -24.76
C TYR A 214 18.11 24.36 -24.15
N VAL A 215 18.31 23.27 -24.92
CA VAL A 215 18.97 22.03 -24.48
C VAL A 215 20.47 22.23 -24.31
N ASP A 216 21.00 22.04 -23.10
CA ASP A 216 22.43 22.22 -22.81
C ASP A 216 23.25 20.92 -22.82
N THR A 217 22.55 19.78 -22.85
CA THR A 217 23.10 18.42 -22.81
C THR A 217 22.25 17.54 -23.72
N TRP A 218 22.88 16.97 -24.74
CA TRP A 218 22.25 16.11 -25.73
C TRP A 218 22.70 14.67 -25.57
N PHE A 219 21.75 13.74 -25.58
CA PHE A 219 22.02 12.32 -25.76
C PHE A 219 21.53 11.87 -27.13
N THR A 220 22.40 11.32 -27.97
CA THR A 220 21.96 10.83 -29.29
C THR A 220 21.06 9.61 -29.15
N ILE A 221 21.48 8.64 -28.34
CA ILE A 221 20.83 7.35 -28.16
C ILE A 221 20.79 6.99 -26.67
N ASN A 222 19.67 6.45 -26.20
CA ASN A 222 19.56 5.78 -24.90
C ASN A 222 20.08 4.35 -24.99
N GLU A 223 20.83 3.90 -23.97
CA GLU A 223 21.29 2.51 -23.79
C GLU A 223 21.41 1.75 -25.12
N PRO A 224 22.38 2.06 -25.99
CA PRO A 224 22.49 1.42 -27.31
C PRO A 224 22.74 -0.10 -27.20
N GLN A 225 23.04 -0.58 -25.99
CA GLN A 225 22.89 -1.96 -25.54
C GLN A 225 21.53 -2.59 -25.88
N TYR A 226 20.46 -1.84 -26.16
CA TYR A 226 19.14 -2.34 -26.60
C TYR A 226 19.22 -3.34 -27.74
N CYS A 227 20.20 -3.15 -28.63
CA CYS A 227 20.51 -4.04 -29.73
C CYS A 227 20.74 -5.50 -29.24
N ASN A 228 21.22 -5.72 -28.01
CA ASN A 228 21.37 -7.02 -27.33
C ASN A 228 20.07 -7.81 -27.22
N TRP A 229 18.93 -7.13 -27.02
CA TRP A 229 17.65 -7.78 -26.74
C TRP A 229 16.72 -7.67 -27.93
N GLN A 230 16.48 -6.45 -28.40
CA GLN A 230 15.64 -6.15 -29.54
C GLN A 230 16.13 -6.90 -30.79
N TYR A 231 17.26 -6.47 -31.33
CA TYR A 231 17.75 -7.00 -32.59
C TYR A 231 18.30 -8.45 -32.48
N SER A 232 18.56 -8.98 -31.28
CA SER A 232 18.78 -10.44 -31.10
C SER A 232 17.50 -11.27 -31.22
N TYR A 233 16.40 -10.84 -30.59
CA TYR A 233 15.25 -11.72 -30.36
C TYR A 233 14.00 -11.39 -31.20
N TYR A 234 14.01 -10.27 -31.94
CA TYR A 234 12.94 -9.83 -32.85
C TYR A 234 12.36 -10.97 -33.71
N PRO A 235 11.12 -11.43 -33.43
CA PRO A 235 10.53 -12.62 -34.05
C PRO A 235 9.89 -12.32 -35.41
N ALA A 236 10.57 -11.49 -36.21
CA ALA A 236 10.28 -11.27 -37.61
C ALA A 236 10.22 -12.62 -38.33
N GLY A 237 9.30 -12.76 -39.30
CA GLY A 237 9.02 -14.00 -40.02
C GLY A 237 8.29 -15.08 -39.20
N LYS A 238 8.04 -14.87 -37.90
CA LYS A 238 7.18 -15.74 -37.07
C LYS A 238 5.81 -15.09 -36.82
N TYR A 239 5.76 -13.81 -36.49
CA TYR A 239 4.51 -13.09 -36.20
C TYR A 239 4.22 -11.93 -37.17
N TYR A 240 5.25 -11.26 -37.67
CA TYR A 240 5.17 -10.18 -38.67
C TYR A 240 6.12 -10.46 -39.85
N PRO A 241 5.95 -9.84 -41.03
CA PRO A 241 6.73 -10.20 -42.22
C PRO A 241 8.24 -9.95 -42.05
N ALA A 242 9.04 -10.84 -42.65
CA ALA A 242 10.50 -10.75 -42.64
C ALA A 242 11.02 -9.82 -43.74
N TYR A 243 10.69 -8.53 -43.65
CA TYR A 243 11.14 -7.53 -44.62
C TYR A 243 12.67 -7.58 -44.79
N ASN A 244 13.11 -7.53 -46.05
CA ASN A 244 14.53 -7.60 -46.47
C ASN A 244 15.31 -8.83 -45.96
N GLY A 245 14.61 -9.87 -45.51
CA GLY A 245 15.25 -11.06 -44.94
C GLY A 245 15.84 -10.84 -43.55
N VAL A 246 15.52 -9.75 -42.85
CA VAL A 246 15.93 -9.55 -41.46
C VAL A 246 15.21 -10.57 -40.57
N THR A 247 15.97 -11.20 -39.67
CA THR A 247 15.49 -12.36 -38.87
C THR A 247 15.78 -12.27 -37.39
N GLY A 248 16.28 -11.14 -36.90
CA GLY A 248 16.91 -11.09 -35.58
C GLY A 248 18.19 -11.95 -35.57
N GLY A 249 18.42 -12.61 -34.45
CA GLY A 249 19.63 -13.39 -34.17
C GLY A 249 20.85 -12.50 -33.98
N VAL A 250 21.98 -13.16 -33.68
CA VAL A 250 23.24 -12.48 -33.36
C VAL A 250 23.69 -11.51 -34.49
N LYS A 251 23.24 -11.69 -35.75
CA LYS A 251 23.60 -10.78 -36.86
C LYS A 251 22.99 -9.40 -36.70
N SER A 252 21.71 -9.41 -36.38
CA SER A 252 20.92 -8.21 -36.32
C SER A 252 21.34 -7.38 -35.09
N ARG A 253 21.59 -8.03 -33.92
CA ARG A 253 22.17 -7.44 -32.69
C ARG A 253 23.32 -6.47 -32.94
N PHE A 254 24.14 -6.81 -33.91
CA PHE A 254 25.51 -6.37 -33.93
C PHE A 254 25.86 -5.53 -35.16
N LEU A 255 25.11 -5.70 -36.26
CA LEU A 255 24.97 -4.65 -37.27
C LEU A 255 24.25 -3.43 -36.67
N CYS A 256 23.22 -3.67 -35.85
CA CYS A 256 22.52 -2.65 -35.06
C CYS A 256 23.53 -1.75 -34.35
N GLY A 257 24.36 -2.33 -33.48
CA GLY A 257 25.43 -1.60 -32.81
C GLY A 257 26.35 -0.80 -33.75
N HIS A 258 26.98 -1.48 -34.72
CA HIS A 258 27.93 -0.84 -35.64
C HIS A 258 27.38 0.42 -36.32
N TYR A 259 26.11 0.39 -36.77
CA TYR A 259 25.44 1.53 -37.38
C TYR A 259 24.91 2.55 -36.35
N THR A 260 24.46 2.11 -35.17
CA THR A 260 24.07 2.99 -34.04
C THR A 260 25.19 3.96 -33.67
N LEU A 261 26.45 3.51 -33.67
CA LEU A 261 27.59 4.39 -33.37
C LEU A 261 28.10 5.22 -34.54
N LEU A 262 27.99 4.74 -35.78
CA LEU A 262 28.20 5.59 -36.95
C LEU A 262 27.16 6.72 -37.03
N ALA A 263 25.92 6.44 -36.64
CA ALA A 263 24.84 7.42 -36.55
C ALA A 263 25.10 8.46 -35.45
N HIS A 264 25.45 8.03 -34.23
CA HIS A 264 25.91 8.90 -33.16
C HIS A 264 27.08 9.80 -33.60
N ALA A 265 28.18 9.21 -34.08
CA ALA A 265 29.41 9.94 -34.35
C ALA A 265 29.27 10.93 -35.52
N LYS A 266 28.44 10.60 -36.51
CA LYS A 266 28.10 11.53 -37.59
C LYS A 266 27.34 12.76 -37.07
N VAL A 267 26.38 12.57 -36.15
CA VAL A 267 25.66 13.68 -35.50
C VAL A 267 26.60 14.52 -34.65
N ALA A 268 27.42 13.92 -33.79
CA ALA A 268 28.35 14.65 -32.94
C ALA A 268 29.41 15.43 -33.74
N LYS A 269 30.00 14.83 -34.78
CA LYS A 269 30.95 15.54 -35.64
C LYS A 269 30.33 16.77 -36.29
N TRP A 270 29.12 16.64 -36.85
CA TRP A 270 28.38 17.77 -37.41
C TRP A 270 28.05 18.83 -36.34
N TYR A 271 27.65 18.40 -35.14
CA TYR A 271 27.34 19.26 -34.00
C TYR A 271 28.52 20.17 -33.63
N HIS A 272 29.74 19.63 -33.59
CA HIS A 272 30.95 20.37 -33.24
C HIS A 272 31.59 21.14 -34.41
N GLU A 273 31.76 20.52 -35.58
CA GLU A 273 32.53 21.11 -36.70
C GLU A 273 31.70 22.08 -37.55
N GLU A 274 30.46 21.71 -37.86
CA GLU A 274 29.61 22.42 -38.82
C GLU A 274 28.59 23.35 -38.13
N PHE A 275 27.75 22.79 -37.26
CA PHE A 275 26.68 23.51 -36.56
C PHE A 275 27.21 24.41 -35.45
N LYS A 276 28.23 23.93 -34.70
CA LYS A 276 28.87 24.59 -33.55
C LYS A 276 27.86 24.88 -32.45
N GLY A 277 27.20 23.81 -32.00
CA GLY A 277 26.20 23.84 -30.95
C GLY A 277 26.73 24.38 -29.61
N ARG A 278 25.80 24.83 -28.77
CA ARG A 278 26.05 25.52 -27.51
C ARG A 278 26.35 24.57 -26.34
N GLY A 279 25.77 23.38 -26.38
CA GLY A 279 25.79 22.39 -25.30
C GLY A 279 26.92 21.38 -25.42
N ARG A 280 26.71 20.22 -24.79
CA ARG A 280 27.58 19.03 -24.90
C ARG A 280 26.78 17.85 -25.42
N ILE A 281 27.41 16.93 -26.15
CA ILE A 281 26.76 15.75 -26.74
C ILE A 281 27.42 14.44 -26.31
N SER A 282 26.59 13.43 -26.05
CA SER A 282 27.01 12.06 -25.73
C SER A 282 25.94 11.03 -26.11
N PHE A 283 26.07 9.80 -25.64
CA PHE A 283 25.00 8.78 -25.60
C PHE A 283 25.07 8.05 -24.26
N LYS A 284 23.92 7.60 -23.76
CA LYS A 284 23.82 6.94 -22.45
C LYS A 284 24.15 5.45 -22.58
N ASN A 285 24.95 4.89 -21.69
CA ASN A 285 25.36 3.49 -21.73
C ASN A 285 24.61 2.68 -20.67
N SER A 286 24.08 1.51 -21.01
CA SER A 286 23.65 0.52 -20.01
C SER A 286 24.86 -0.20 -19.43
N GLY A 287 24.98 -0.32 -18.11
CA GLY A 287 26.09 -1.07 -17.52
C GLY A 287 25.95 -1.40 -16.05
N ASN A 288 26.71 -2.40 -15.61
CA ASN A 288 26.73 -2.87 -14.22
C ASN A 288 28.17 -3.11 -13.75
N TYR A 289 28.38 -3.09 -12.44
CA TYR A 289 29.65 -3.48 -11.85
C TYR A 289 29.81 -5.01 -11.85
N TYR A 290 30.93 -5.51 -12.34
CA TYR A 290 31.30 -6.93 -12.29
C TYR A 290 32.47 -7.14 -11.31
N GLU A 291 32.20 -7.83 -10.19
CA GLU A 291 33.23 -8.33 -9.26
C GLU A 291 33.62 -9.77 -9.68
N PRO A 292 34.91 -10.12 -9.81
CA PRO A 292 35.32 -11.50 -10.06
C PRO A 292 34.85 -12.45 -8.94
N ASN A 293 34.19 -13.54 -9.31
CA ASN A 293 33.57 -14.49 -8.37
C ASN A 293 34.59 -15.19 -7.45
N THR A 294 35.83 -15.34 -7.92
CA THR A 294 36.98 -15.71 -7.09
C THR A 294 38.22 -14.92 -7.51
N THR A 295 39.32 -15.05 -6.77
CA THR A 295 40.63 -14.49 -7.17
C THR A 295 41.30 -15.24 -8.33
N SER A 296 40.60 -16.15 -9.03
CA SER A 296 41.16 -16.88 -10.17
C SER A 296 41.43 -15.94 -11.35
N GLN A 297 42.37 -16.32 -12.22
CA GLN A 297 42.64 -15.58 -13.45
C GLN A 297 41.46 -15.69 -14.44
N ALA A 298 40.71 -16.80 -14.40
CA ALA A 298 39.60 -17.06 -15.30
C ALA A 298 38.37 -16.21 -14.96
N ASP A 299 38.04 -16.04 -13.68
CA ASP A 299 36.95 -15.15 -13.24
C ASP A 299 37.31 -13.67 -13.49
N GLN A 300 38.59 -13.30 -13.40
CA GLN A 300 39.06 -11.96 -13.81
C GLN A 300 38.91 -11.74 -15.33
N ILE A 301 39.21 -12.75 -16.15
CA ILE A 301 38.97 -12.70 -17.60
C ILE A 301 37.46 -12.65 -17.89
N ALA A 302 36.64 -13.38 -17.14
CA ALA A 302 35.19 -13.33 -17.25
C ALA A 302 34.62 -11.95 -16.85
N ALA A 303 35.14 -11.32 -15.79
CA ALA A 303 34.77 -9.96 -15.41
C ALA A 303 35.14 -8.95 -16.52
N GLN A 304 36.38 -9.02 -17.04
CA GLN A 304 36.78 -8.17 -18.16
C GLN A 304 35.91 -8.41 -19.40
N ARG A 305 35.58 -9.66 -19.74
CA ARG A 305 34.69 -9.97 -20.88
C ARG A 305 33.25 -9.49 -20.65
N ASN A 306 32.71 -9.57 -19.44
CA ASN A 306 31.40 -8.96 -19.14
C ASN A 306 31.43 -7.44 -19.33
N TYR A 307 32.49 -6.75 -18.86
CA TYR A 307 32.68 -5.33 -19.21
C TYR A 307 32.78 -5.16 -20.72
N ASP A 308 33.66 -5.90 -21.40
CA ASP A 308 33.94 -5.80 -22.83
C ASP A 308 32.71 -6.00 -23.71
N PHE A 309 31.74 -6.84 -23.31
CA PHE A 309 30.50 -7.11 -24.05
C PHE A 309 29.29 -6.25 -23.61
N ALA A 310 29.34 -5.60 -22.44
CA ALA A 310 28.27 -4.71 -21.96
C ALA A 310 28.57 -3.22 -22.22
N ILE A 311 29.72 -2.73 -21.75
CA ILE A 311 30.14 -1.33 -21.86
C ILE A 311 31.43 -1.13 -22.66
N GLY A 312 32.31 -2.13 -22.80
CA GLY A 312 33.34 -2.20 -23.83
C GLY A 312 32.75 -2.35 -25.24
N TRP A 313 31.54 -2.90 -25.30
CA TRP A 313 30.70 -2.94 -26.49
C TRP A 313 30.11 -1.58 -26.84
N PHE A 314 30.34 -0.61 -25.97
CA PHE A 314 30.29 0.82 -26.21
C PHE A 314 31.54 1.48 -25.57
N GLY A 315 32.72 0.81 -25.71
CA GLY A 315 34.03 1.05 -25.06
C GLY A 315 35.34 0.64 -25.82
N GLY A 316 35.51 0.95 -27.12
CA GLY A 316 36.82 1.05 -27.82
C GLY A 316 37.08 2.35 -28.66
N PRO A 317 36.74 2.43 -29.96
CA PRO A 317 36.88 3.57 -30.89
C PRO A 317 36.81 5.05 -30.45
N TRP A 318 35.80 5.58 -29.73
CA TRP A 318 35.80 7.03 -29.39
C TRP A 318 37.04 7.41 -28.50
N THR A 319 37.72 6.45 -27.85
CA THR A 319 39.17 6.51 -27.53
C THR A 319 40.04 5.98 -28.65
N ASP A 320 39.96 4.69 -28.98
CA ASP A 320 41.09 3.96 -29.58
C ASP A 320 41.10 3.97 -31.11
N GLY A 321 40.00 4.42 -31.72
CA GLY A 321 39.66 4.22 -33.12
C GLY A 321 39.20 2.80 -33.47
N ASP A 322 39.37 1.80 -32.61
CA ASP A 322 39.02 0.41 -32.93
C ASP A 322 38.56 -0.41 -31.71
N TYR A 323 37.71 -1.41 -31.96
CA TYR A 323 36.98 -2.20 -30.97
C TYR A 323 37.87 -2.97 -29.97
N PRO A 324 37.41 -3.33 -28.76
CA PRO A 324 38.13 -4.22 -27.84
C PRO A 324 38.63 -5.51 -28.52
N PRO A 325 39.88 -5.94 -28.27
CA PRO A 325 40.45 -7.15 -28.87
C PRO A 325 39.62 -8.42 -28.59
N SER A 326 39.15 -8.58 -27.37
CA SER A 326 38.35 -9.72 -26.91
C SER A 326 37.13 -10.00 -27.80
N LEU A 327 36.48 -8.96 -28.32
CA LEU A 327 35.34 -9.13 -29.21
C LEU A 327 35.78 -9.39 -30.65
N LYS A 328 36.82 -8.69 -31.15
CA LYS A 328 37.40 -8.96 -32.49
C LYS A 328 37.82 -10.43 -32.60
N ASP A 329 38.52 -10.94 -31.58
CA ASP A 329 39.06 -12.29 -31.51
C ASP A 329 37.97 -13.37 -31.33
N THR A 330 36.85 -13.05 -30.68
CA THR A 330 35.72 -14.00 -30.49
C THR A 330 34.85 -14.12 -31.74
N LEU A 331 34.77 -13.08 -32.56
CA LEU A 331 33.72 -12.92 -33.55
C LEU A 331 34.24 -12.96 -35.00
N GLY A 332 35.45 -12.49 -35.31
CA GLY A 332 36.06 -12.66 -36.65
C GLY A 332 35.24 -12.04 -37.80
N ASP A 333 34.95 -12.81 -38.86
CA ASP A 333 34.08 -12.42 -40.00
C ASP A 333 32.68 -11.92 -39.58
N LEU A 334 32.30 -12.18 -38.33
CA LEU A 334 31.07 -11.66 -37.79
C LEU A 334 31.14 -10.13 -37.58
N LEU A 335 32.33 -9.52 -37.61
CA LEU A 335 32.53 -8.07 -37.56
C LEU A 335 32.29 -7.34 -38.89
N PRO A 336 31.49 -6.27 -38.87
CA PRO A 336 31.73 -5.10 -39.69
C PRO A 336 32.93 -4.33 -39.11
N GLU A 337 34.07 -4.40 -39.78
CA GLU A 337 35.24 -3.55 -39.48
C GLU A 337 34.94 -2.08 -39.82
N TYR A 338 35.41 -1.14 -38.99
CA TYR A 338 35.44 0.27 -39.37
C TYR A 338 36.59 0.56 -40.35
N SER A 339 36.28 1.26 -41.45
CA SER A 339 37.30 1.86 -42.31
C SER A 339 38.06 2.98 -41.58
N ALA A 340 39.26 3.33 -42.03
CA ALA A 340 40.09 4.35 -41.38
C ALA A 340 39.39 5.73 -41.26
N ALA A 341 38.44 6.05 -42.15
CA ALA A 341 37.64 7.26 -42.06
C ALA A 341 36.56 7.20 -40.97
N GLU A 342 36.02 6.01 -40.70
CA GLU A 342 35.03 5.76 -39.64
C GLU A 342 35.71 5.68 -38.26
N LYS A 343 36.87 5.01 -38.19
CA LYS A 343 37.74 5.01 -37.00
C LYS A 343 38.10 6.44 -36.56
N ALA A 344 38.31 7.36 -37.52
CA ALA A 344 38.58 8.78 -37.28
C ALA A 344 37.32 9.67 -37.18
N LEU A 345 36.12 9.15 -37.50
CA LEU A 345 34.84 9.81 -37.28
C LEU A 345 34.37 9.59 -35.85
N ILE A 346 34.53 8.37 -35.34
CA ILE A 346 34.07 8.00 -34.01
C ILE A 346 35.09 8.45 -32.96
N LYS A 347 36.41 8.28 -33.18
CA LYS A 347 37.46 8.79 -32.28
C LYS A 347 37.26 10.28 -31.91
N GLY A 348 36.78 10.53 -30.69
CA GLY A 348 36.45 11.86 -30.17
C GLY A 348 34.96 12.26 -30.13
N SER A 349 34.01 11.36 -30.41
CA SER A 349 32.61 11.74 -30.70
C SER A 349 31.67 12.04 -29.53
N CYS A 350 32.03 11.86 -28.26
CA CYS A 350 31.27 12.48 -27.16
C CYS A 350 32.14 13.33 -26.22
N ASP A 351 31.51 14.32 -25.61
CA ASP A 351 32.15 15.24 -24.68
C ASP A 351 32.40 14.67 -23.28
N PHE A 352 31.64 13.66 -22.85
CA PHE A 352 31.63 13.10 -21.48
C PHE A 352 31.07 11.67 -21.46
N TYR A 353 31.28 10.90 -20.39
CA TYR A 353 30.66 9.60 -20.23
C TYR A 353 29.28 9.68 -19.58
N ALA A 354 28.34 8.89 -20.08
CA ALA A 354 27.01 8.75 -19.51
C ALA A 354 26.73 7.27 -19.26
N ILE A 355 26.32 6.94 -18.02
CA ILE A 355 26.12 5.57 -17.54
C ILE A 355 24.78 5.46 -16.82
N ASP A 356 23.98 4.49 -17.25
CA ASP A 356 22.73 4.05 -16.67
C ASP A 356 23.10 2.87 -15.74
N GLY A 357 23.20 3.18 -14.45
CA GLY A 357 24.10 2.51 -13.51
C GLY A 357 23.38 1.73 -12.41
N TYR A 358 22.48 0.84 -12.81
CA TYR A 358 21.45 0.30 -11.93
C TYR A 358 21.90 -0.73 -10.89
N SER A 359 22.73 -1.73 -11.26
CA SER A 359 22.94 -2.95 -10.47
C SER A 359 24.41 -3.45 -10.52
N SER A 360 24.68 -4.59 -9.88
CA SER A 360 26.00 -5.25 -9.82
C SER A 360 25.88 -6.77 -9.88
N TYR A 361 26.95 -7.44 -10.30
CA TYR A 361 27.00 -8.88 -10.51
C TYR A 361 28.36 -9.47 -10.09
N TYR A 362 28.36 -10.75 -9.71
CA TYR A 362 29.56 -11.57 -9.72
C TYR A 362 29.79 -12.14 -11.12
N ALA A 363 31.02 -12.09 -11.63
CA ALA A 363 31.40 -12.62 -12.93
C ALA A 363 32.29 -13.87 -12.80
N PHE A 364 32.01 -14.91 -13.59
CA PHE A 364 32.61 -16.24 -13.44
C PHE A 364 32.93 -16.94 -14.77
N GLU A 365 33.90 -17.86 -14.75
CA GLU A 365 34.26 -18.67 -15.93
C GLU A 365 33.11 -19.58 -16.42
N VAL A 366 32.86 -19.59 -17.74
CA VAL A 366 31.87 -20.49 -18.36
C VAL A 366 32.38 -21.93 -18.44
N SER A 367 31.50 -22.90 -18.21
CA SER A 367 31.84 -24.33 -18.26
C SER A 367 32.49 -24.74 -19.59
N GLY A 368 33.78 -25.07 -19.53
CA GLY A 368 34.61 -25.45 -20.68
C GLY A 368 35.71 -24.45 -21.04
N GLY A 369 35.69 -23.25 -20.45
CA GLY A 369 36.66 -22.19 -20.69
C GLY A 369 36.31 -21.28 -21.87
N VAL A 370 36.95 -20.11 -21.91
CA VAL A 370 36.64 -19.03 -22.86
C VAL A 370 36.92 -19.47 -24.30
N GLU A 371 38.05 -20.13 -24.56
CA GLU A 371 38.46 -20.55 -25.90
C GLU A 371 37.53 -21.63 -26.49
N ALA A 372 37.03 -22.55 -25.66
CA ALA A 372 36.07 -23.59 -26.09
C ALA A 372 34.66 -23.02 -26.34
N CYS A 373 34.34 -21.87 -25.75
CA CYS A 373 33.13 -21.11 -26.07
C CYS A 373 33.32 -20.27 -27.33
N ALA A 374 34.39 -19.46 -27.43
CA ALA A 374 34.65 -18.58 -28.56
C ALA A 374 34.82 -19.35 -29.89
N SER A 375 35.41 -20.54 -29.85
CA SER A 375 35.54 -21.43 -31.02
C SER A 375 34.24 -22.15 -31.42
N ASN A 376 33.14 -21.99 -30.67
CA ASN A 376 31.86 -22.65 -30.92
C ASN A 376 30.68 -21.68 -30.82
N GLN A 377 30.27 -21.14 -31.97
CA GLN A 377 29.11 -20.24 -32.12
C GLN A 377 27.76 -20.85 -31.68
N SER A 378 27.70 -22.16 -31.42
CA SER A 378 26.52 -22.87 -30.89
C SER A 378 26.59 -23.11 -29.38
N ASN A 379 27.59 -22.57 -28.67
CA ASN A 379 27.64 -22.57 -27.21
C ASN A 379 26.57 -21.59 -26.67
N PRO A 380 25.74 -21.96 -25.66
CA PRO A 380 24.71 -21.07 -25.13
C PRO A 380 25.25 -19.79 -24.47
N ASN A 381 26.55 -19.71 -24.18
CA ASN A 381 27.21 -18.52 -23.65
C ASN A 381 27.94 -17.71 -24.75
N PHE A 382 27.88 -18.12 -26.02
CA PHE A 382 28.42 -17.34 -27.13
C PHE A 382 27.45 -16.19 -27.47
N PRO A 383 27.94 -14.95 -27.66
CA PRO A 383 29.34 -14.56 -27.84
C PRO A 383 30.10 -14.10 -26.57
N GLU A 384 29.43 -13.77 -25.48
CA GLU A 384 30.05 -13.20 -24.27
C GLU A 384 31.18 -14.09 -23.73
N CYS A 385 30.96 -15.41 -23.71
CA CYS A 385 31.84 -16.45 -23.18
C CYS A 385 32.35 -16.16 -21.76
N ALA A 386 31.51 -15.51 -20.97
CA ALA A 386 31.68 -15.20 -19.57
C ALA A 386 30.31 -15.31 -18.88
N GLY A 387 30.29 -15.82 -17.65
CA GLY A 387 29.08 -15.88 -16.83
C GLY A 387 28.97 -14.63 -15.96
N SER A 388 27.74 -14.26 -15.60
CA SER A 388 27.45 -13.30 -14.54
C SER A 388 26.19 -13.68 -13.76
N ALA A 389 26.16 -13.37 -12.46
CA ALA A 389 25.05 -13.70 -11.56
C ALA A 389 24.91 -12.68 -10.43
N SER A 390 23.67 -12.39 -10.03
CA SER A 390 23.33 -11.52 -8.88
C SER A 390 23.44 -12.26 -7.53
N LYS A 391 24.15 -13.39 -7.49
CA LYS A 391 24.35 -14.25 -6.32
C LYS A 391 25.80 -14.74 -6.27
N ASP A 392 26.32 -14.91 -5.06
CA ASP A 392 27.65 -15.46 -4.81
C ASP A 392 27.69 -17.00 -4.98
N PRO A 393 28.86 -17.67 -4.83
CA PRO A 393 28.98 -19.12 -4.99
C PRO A 393 28.17 -19.94 -3.98
N ASP A 394 27.92 -19.39 -2.79
CA ASP A 394 27.15 -20.04 -1.71
C ASP A 394 25.64 -19.78 -1.86
N GLY A 395 25.23 -18.95 -2.84
CA GLY A 395 23.85 -18.67 -3.22
C GLY A 395 23.24 -17.42 -2.56
N PHE A 396 24.04 -16.64 -1.83
CA PHE A 396 23.60 -15.40 -1.18
C PHE A 396 23.43 -14.28 -2.23
N PRO A 397 22.35 -13.50 -2.20
CA PRO A 397 22.14 -12.41 -3.17
C PRO A 397 23.10 -11.23 -2.90
N ILE A 398 23.52 -10.56 -3.97
CA ILE A 398 24.45 -9.42 -3.91
C ILE A 398 23.87 -8.19 -3.19
N GLY A 399 22.55 -8.13 -3.02
CA GLY A 399 21.81 -7.10 -2.28
C GLY A 399 20.32 -7.44 -2.14
N PRO A 400 19.49 -6.52 -1.62
CA PRO A 400 18.04 -6.59 -1.73
C PRO A 400 17.58 -6.73 -3.19
N ALA A 401 16.61 -7.61 -3.46
CA ALA A 401 16.05 -7.80 -4.79
C ALA A 401 14.91 -6.81 -5.08
N SER A 402 14.88 -6.31 -6.33
CA SER A 402 13.75 -5.58 -6.92
C SER A 402 12.56 -6.50 -7.21
N ASP A 403 11.49 -5.98 -7.82
CA ASP A 403 10.37 -6.80 -8.27
C ASP A 403 10.82 -8.01 -9.13
N PRO A 404 10.26 -9.23 -8.91
CA PRO A 404 10.68 -10.43 -9.65
C PRO A 404 10.57 -10.35 -11.18
N ALA A 405 9.70 -9.51 -11.75
CA ALA A 405 9.64 -9.31 -13.20
C ALA A 405 10.90 -8.60 -13.73
N VAL A 406 11.56 -7.76 -12.92
CA VAL A 406 12.89 -7.20 -13.18
C VAL A 406 13.97 -7.90 -12.33
N SER A 407 13.98 -9.24 -12.37
CA SER A 407 14.92 -10.15 -11.68
C SER A 407 16.43 -9.91 -11.92
N TRP A 408 16.80 -8.93 -12.75
CA TRP A 408 18.16 -8.44 -12.97
C TRP A 408 18.57 -7.33 -11.97
N LEU A 409 17.60 -6.64 -11.37
CA LEU A 409 17.84 -5.47 -10.53
C LEU A 409 17.94 -5.82 -9.05
N TYR A 410 19.06 -5.41 -8.44
CA TYR A 410 19.35 -5.55 -7.02
C TYR A 410 19.94 -4.24 -6.49
N ASP A 411 19.56 -3.85 -5.27
CA ASP A 411 20.14 -2.71 -4.57
C ASP A 411 21.61 -3.02 -4.22
N THR A 412 22.55 -2.40 -4.94
CA THR A 412 23.99 -2.69 -4.85
C THR A 412 24.82 -1.41 -4.72
N PRO A 413 24.60 -0.59 -3.68
CA PRO A 413 25.04 0.80 -3.66
C PRO A 413 26.55 0.97 -3.54
N THR A 414 27.23 0.03 -2.86
CA THR A 414 28.72 0.01 -2.88
C THR A 414 29.28 -0.35 -4.26
N GLY A 415 28.48 -0.98 -5.12
CA GLY A 415 28.79 -1.34 -6.49
C GLY A 415 28.86 -0.13 -7.41
N ILE A 416 27.84 0.75 -7.45
CA ILE A 416 27.86 1.96 -8.31
C ILE A 416 29.09 2.85 -8.00
N ARG A 417 29.48 2.97 -6.73
CA ARG A 417 30.72 3.67 -6.35
C ARG A 417 31.98 3.02 -6.92
N ARG A 418 32.09 1.69 -6.84
CA ARG A 418 33.21 0.94 -7.46
C ARG A 418 33.17 1.07 -8.99
N PHE A 419 31.98 1.08 -9.59
CA PHE A 419 31.77 1.15 -11.02
C PHE A 419 32.25 2.48 -11.60
N LEU A 420 31.76 3.60 -11.06
CA LEU A 420 32.16 4.95 -11.48
C LEU A 420 33.68 5.12 -11.40
N LYS A 421 34.33 4.56 -10.37
CA LYS A 421 35.79 4.52 -10.26
C LYS A 421 36.43 3.61 -11.32
N HIS A 422 35.93 2.39 -11.50
CA HIS A 422 36.50 1.42 -12.45
C HIS A 422 36.42 1.91 -13.90
N ILE A 423 35.27 2.49 -14.29
CA ILE A 423 35.07 3.20 -15.55
C ILE A 423 36.15 4.27 -15.72
N THR A 424 36.25 5.21 -14.78
CA THR A 424 37.12 6.40 -14.90
C THR A 424 38.61 6.18 -14.61
N THR A 425 39.03 4.98 -14.15
CA THR A 425 40.45 4.69 -13.85
C THR A 425 41.04 3.43 -14.50
N VAL A 426 40.21 2.52 -15.03
CA VAL A 426 40.68 1.25 -15.63
C VAL A 426 40.22 1.10 -17.06
N LEU A 427 38.90 1.13 -17.30
CA LEU A 427 38.35 0.91 -18.64
C LEU A 427 38.60 2.11 -19.52
N PHE A 428 38.17 3.29 -19.05
CA PHE A 428 38.18 4.55 -19.77
C PHE A 428 38.89 5.59 -18.88
N PRO A 429 40.22 5.46 -18.67
CA PRO A 429 41.01 6.11 -17.60
C PRO A 429 41.23 7.62 -17.80
N SER A 430 40.32 8.23 -18.54
CA SER A 430 40.55 9.39 -19.38
C SER A 430 39.26 10.09 -19.80
N VAL A 431 38.06 9.58 -19.46
CA VAL A 431 36.83 10.38 -19.62
C VAL A 431 36.92 11.65 -18.75
N PRO A 432 36.58 12.84 -19.28
CA PRO A 432 36.76 14.10 -18.54
C PRO A 432 35.89 14.19 -17.29
N ASP A 433 34.67 13.71 -17.42
CA ASP A 433 33.64 13.66 -16.41
C ASP A 433 32.62 12.57 -16.77
N ILE A 434 31.83 12.18 -15.77
CA ILE A 434 30.82 11.13 -15.87
C ILE A 434 29.48 11.62 -15.30
N ILE A 435 28.39 11.29 -15.98
CA ILE A 435 27.02 11.54 -15.51
C ILE A 435 26.36 10.18 -15.30
N VAL A 436 25.74 9.98 -14.14
CA VAL A 436 24.81 8.86 -13.93
C VAL A 436 23.50 9.25 -14.57
N THR A 437 23.19 8.70 -15.73
CA THR A 437 22.09 9.19 -16.58
C THR A 437 20.76 8.46 -16.35
N GLU A 438 20.79 7.32 -15.68
CA GLU A 438 19.66 6.65 -15.01
C GLU A 438 20.16 5.84 -13.79
N PHE A 439 19.32 5.78 -12.77
CA PHE A 439 19.36 4.82 -11.67
C PHE A 439 17.98 4.79 -10.99
N GLY A 440 17.53 3.63 -10.54
CA GLY A 440 16.15 3.44 -10.07
C GLY A 440 15.87 2.07 -9.50
N PHE A 441 14.73 1.93 -8.83
CA PHE A 441 14.31 0.69 -8.17
C PHE A 441 12.80 0.46 -8.31
N ALA A 442 12.39 -0.79 -8.56
CA ALA A 442 10.99 -1.17 -8.63
C ALA A 442 10.57 -1.88 -7.34
N GLU A 443 9.66 -1.25 -6.58
CA GLU A 443 9.21 -1.77 -5.30
C GLU A 443 8.46 -3.11 -5.49
N PRO A 444 8.89 -4.21 -4.84
CA PRO A 444 8.39 -5.55 -5.19
C PRO A 444 6.89 -5.74 -4.94
N PHE A 445 6.18 -6.20 -5.98
CA PHE A 445 4.74 -6.43 -6.01
C PHE A 445 3.86 -5.18 -5.83
N GLU A 446 4.40 -3.98 -6.03
CA GLU A 446 3.65 -2.72 -5.83
C GLU A 446 2.41 -2.58 -6.73
N SER A 447 2.42 -3.17 -7.93
CA SER A 447 1.27 -3.28 -8.83
C SER A 447 0.14 -4.20 -8.33
N GLN A 448 0.37 -4.97 -7.26
CA GLN A 448 -0.62 -5.82 -6.60
C GLN A 448 -1.26 -5.14 -5.37
N LEU A 449 -0.71 -3.99 -4.94
CA LEU A 449 -1.27 -3.19 -3.85
C LEU A 449 -2.47 -2.39 -4.34
N THR A 450 -3.59 -2.46 -3.63
CA THR A 450 -4.83 -1.72 -3.95
C THR A 450 -5.01 -0.46 -3.10
N ASN A 451 -4.30 -0.34 -1.98
CA ASN A 451 -4.34 0.83 -1.10
C ASN A 451 -3.27 1.85 -1.50
N LYS A 452 -3.70 3.02 -1.99
CA LYS A 452 -2.78 4.11 -2.38
C LYS A 452 -1.88 4.61 -1.24
N ASN A 453 -2.27 4.44 0.03
CA ASN A 453 -1.40 4.79 1.17
C ASN A 453 -0.28 3.77 1.42
N GLU A 454 -0.43 2.53 0.96
CA GLU A 454 0.63 1.51 1.02
C GLU A 454 1.62 1.68 -0.14
N ILE A 455 1.12 1.99 -1.35
CA ILE A 455 1.97 2.30 -2.52
C ILE A 455 2.86 3.53 -2.24
N LEU A 456 2.34 4.54 -1.53
CA LEU A 456 3.09 5.75 -1.16
C LEU A 456 4.03 5.57 0.05
N TRP A 457 4.25 4.33 0.49
CA TRP A 457 5.27 3.94 1.46
C TRP A 457 6.31 3.05 0.77
N ASP A 458 6.96 3.59 -0.26
CA ASP A 458 7.95 2.92 -1.10
C ASP A 458 9.34 2.88 -0.46
N LEU A 459 9.41 2.31 0.74
CA LEU A 459 10.58 2.41 1.61
C LEU A 459 11.86 1.84 0.99
N ARG A 460 11.81 0.80 0.13
CA ARG A 460 13.02 0.25 -0.50
C ARG A 460 13.45 1.08 -1.69
N ARG A 461 12.52 1.61 -2.48
CA ARG A 461 12.81 2.63 -3.51
C ARG A 461 13.46 3.86 -2.90
N ALA A 462 12.93 4.38 -1.79
CA ALA A 462 13.51 5.49 -1.04
C ALA A 462 14.90 5.15 -0.47
N ASP A 463 15.09 3.94 0.06
CA ASP A 463 16.37 3.47 0.60
C ASP A 463 17.45 3.31 -0.48
N TYR A 464 17.10 2.70 -1.63
CA TYR A 464 17.95 2.61 -2.82
C TYR A 464 18.41 4.00 -3.26
N TYR A 465 17.49 4.97 -3.41
CA TYR A 465 17.85 6.32 -3.83
C TYR A 465 18.81 7.01 -2.86
N GLN A 466 18.56 6.91 -1.55
CA GLN A 466 19.46 7.47 -0.54
C GLN A 466 20.84 6.78 -0.57
N HIS A 467 20.87 5.44 -0.61
CA HIS A 467 22.09 4.65 -0.69
C HIS A 467 22.93 4.92 -1.96
N TYR A 468 22.28 5.06 -3.12
CA TYR A 468 22.97 5.34 -4.39
C TYR A 468 23.47 6.77 -4.45
N LEU A 469 22.69 7.76 -4.00
CA LEU A 469 23.13 9.16 -3.91
C LEU A 469 24.32 9.31 -2.93
N ASP A 470 24.28 8.65 -1.77
CA ASP A 470 25.41 8.58 -0.83
C ASP A 470 26.67 8.00 -1.51
N ASN A 471 26.53 6.95 -2.32
CA ASN A 471 27.66 6.28 -2.96
C ASN A 471 28.20 7.01 -4.20
N ILE A 472 27.34 7.72 -4.93
CA ILE A 472 27.74 8.68 -5.98
C ILE A 472 28.54 9.81 -5.33
N LEU A 473 28.03 10.42 -4.26
CA LEU A 473 28.73 11.47 -3.49
C LEU A 473 30.05 10.95 -2.90
N ALA A 474 30.06 9.73 -2.37
CA ALA A 474 31.27 9.06 -1.86
C ALA A 474 32.35 8.88 -2.95
N SER A 475 31.95 8.62 -4.22
CA SER A 475 32.91 8.51 -5.34
C SER A 475 33.61 9.84 -5.63
N ILE A 476 32.90 10.97 -5.54
CA ILE A 476 33.44 12.32 -5.68
C ILE A 476 34.35 12.66 -4.47
N VAL A 477 33.86 12.41 -3.26
CA VAL A 477 34.51 12.85 -2.01
C VAL A 477 35.75 12.02 -1.69
N TYR A 478 35.69 10.70 -1.82
CA TYR A 478 36.78 9.80 -1.43
C TYR A 478 37.65 9.34 -2.60
N ASP A 479 37.03 8.89 -3.70
CA ASP A 479 37.76 8.29 -4.83
C ASP A 479 38.17 9.31 -5.89
N LYS A 480 37.69 10.56 -5.78
CA LYS A 480 37.97 11.69 -6.67
C LYS A 480 37.50 11.49 -8.11
N VAL A 481 36.43 10.72 -8.29
CA VAL A 481 35.74 10.59 -9.58
C VAL A 481 35.03 11.90 -9.90
N ASN A 482 35.22 12.40 -11.12
CA ASN A 482 34.61 13.66 -11.57
C ASN A 482 33.16 13.43 -12.04
N VAL A 483 32.26 13.12 -11.09
CA VAL A 483 30.83 12.96 -11.39
C VAL A 483 30.17 14.35 -11.50
N THR A 484 29.59 14.65 -12.66
CA THR A 484 29.01 15.98 -12.98
C THR A 484 27.48 15.97 -13.02
N GLY A 485 26.83 14.81 -12.88
CA GLY A 485 25.39 14.75 -12.65
C GLY A 485 24.83 13.37 -12.31
N ALA A 486 23.56 13.36 -11.89
CA ALA A 486 22.77 12.16 -11.59
C ALA A 486 21.27 12.36 -11.90
N TYR A 487 20.67 11.47 -12.67
CA TYR A 487 19.25 11.52 -13.07
C TYR A 487 18.53 10.25 -12.62
N ALA A 488 17.41 10.39 -11.90
CA ALA A 488 16.64 9.25 -11.39
C ALA A 488 15.66 8.70 -12.45
N TRP A 489 15.59 7.36 -12.55
CA TRP A 489 14.60 6.63 -13.36
C TRP A 489 13.55 5.98 -12.45
N ALA A 490 12.28 6.36 -12.46
CA ALA A 490 11.63 7.40 -13.27
C ALA A 490 10.77 8.32 -12.39
N ILE A 491 10.36 9.46 -12.94
CA ILE A 491 9.38 10.30 -12.23
C ILE A 491 7.98 9.67 -12.21
N PHE A 492 7.57 8.98 -13.27
CA PHE A 492 6.25 8.36 -13.39
C PHE A 492 6.35 6.84 -13.52
N ASP A 493 5.36 6.13 -12.99
CA ASP A 493 5.11 4.76 -13.45
C ASP A 493 4.75 4.79 -14.93
N ASN A 494 5.27 3.80 -15.65
CA ASN A 494 5.40 3.82 -17.10
C ASN A 494 5.48 2.37 -17.62
N ILE A 495 5.34 2.14 -18.93
CA ILE A 495 5.44 0.77 -19.45
C ILE A 495 6.90 0.33 -19.48
N GLU A 496 7.28 -0.61 -18.62
CA GLU A 496 8.66 -1.12 -18.51
C GLU A 496 8.93 -2.19 -19.58
N TRP A 497 8.94 -1.76 -20.84
CA TRP A 497 9.29 -2.52 -22.04
C TRP A 497 8.67 -3.92 -22.14
N GLY A 498 9.41 -4.97 -21.78
CA GLY A 498 8.97 -6.37 -21.82
C GLY A 498 8.25 -6.84 -20.56
N SER A 499 8.33 -6.08 -19.47
CA SER A 499 7.63 -6.36 -18.19
C SER A 499 6.23 -5.74 -18.15
N GLY A 500 6.02 -4.63 -18.87
CA GLY A 500 4.74 -3.96 -18.98
C GLY A 500 4.49 -2.91 -17.89
N LEU A 501 3.22 -2.57 -17.67
CA LEU A 501 2.79 -1.67 -16.58
C LEU A 501 2.81 -2.36 -15.20
N SER A 502 2.98 -3.69 -15.16
CA SER A 502 3.08 -4.46 -13.92
C SER A 502 4.34 -4.17 -13.08
N VAL A 503 5.34 -3.48 -13.64
CA VAL A 503 6.56 -3.05 -12.95
C VAL A 503 6.57 -1.53 -12.81
N ARG A 504 6.86 -1.04 -11.60
CA ARG A 504 6.73 0.38 -11.24
C ARG A 504 8.04 0.98 -10.78
N PHE A 505 8.62 1.85 -11.61
CA PHE A 505 9.83 2.63 -11.33
C PHE A 505 9.54 4.06 -10.87
N GLY A 506 8.27 4.47 -10.77
CA GLY A 506 7.88 5.84 -10.53
C GLY A 506 8.14 6.34 -9.11
N LEU A 507 8.66 7.56 -9.02
CA LEU A 507 8.56 8.41 -7.82
C LEU A 507 7.15 9.04 -7.66
N HIS A 508 6.27 8.84 -8.64
CA HIS A 508 4.90 9.37 -8.65
C HIS A 508 3.95 8.48 -9.48
N ILE A 509 2.85 8.07 -8.87
CA ILE A 509 1.82 7.24 -9.49
C ILE A 509 0.96 8.10 -10.46
N PRO A 510 0.79 7.73 -11.74
CA PRO A 510 -0.17 8.36 -12.65
C PRO A 510 -1.61 8.26 -12.12
N GLU A 511 -2.48 9.19 -12.52
CA GLU A 511 -3.87 9.26 -12.01
C GLU A 511 -4.87 8.44 -12.84
N THR A 512 -4.43 7.69 -13.85
CA THR A 512 -5.29 7.13 -14.91
C THR A 512 -5.14 5.63 -15.20
N GLU A 513 -4.55 4.83 -14.29
CA GLU A 513 -4.46 3.36 -14.47
C GLU A 513 -5.84 2.68 -14.68
N PRO A 514 -6.05 1.83 -15.70
CA PRO A 514 -7.36 1.24 -15.99
C PRO A 514 -7.93 0.30 -14.91
N ASN A 515 -7.09 -0.29 -14.06
CA ASN A 515 -7.51 -1.10 -12.90
C ASN A 515 -7.53 -0.28 -11.58
N GLY A 516 -7.02 0.95 -11.59
CA GLY A 516 -7.26 1.93 -10.54
C GLY A 516 -8.59 2.62 -10.78
N PHE A 517 -9.62 2.26 -10.01
CA PHE A 517 -11.00 2.70 -10.25
C PHE A 517 -11.14 4.20 -10.56
N CYS A 518 -11.68 4.52 -11.74
CA CYS A 518 -11.93 5.88 -12.18
C CYS A 518 -13.03 6.55 -11.32
N TYR A 519 -12.59 7.30 -10.32
CA TYR A 519 -13.41 8.23 -9.54
C TYR A 519 -12.69 9.58 -9.39
N ILE A 520 -12.98 10.52 -10.29
CA ILE A 520 -12.62 11.93 -10.09
C ILE A 520 -13.66 12.57 -9.16
N LEU A 521 -13.35 12.67 -7.87
CA LEU A 521 -13.81 13.72 -6.96
C LEU A 521 -12.69 14.03 -5.92
N PRO A 522 -12.68 15.21 -5.25
CA PRO A 522 -11.41 15.86 -4.91
C PRO A 522 -10.85 15.54 -3.51
N GLY A 523 -9.76 14.75 -3.45
CA GLY A 523 -9.04 14.43 -2.21
C GLY A 523 -7.51 14.45 -2.35
N GLN A 524 -6.83 15.30 -1.57
CA GLN A 524 -5.37 15.46 -1.58
C GLN A 524 -4.59 14.15 -1.30
N ILE A 525 -3.75 13.70 -2.23
CA ILE A 525 -2.75 12.65 -1.97
C ILE A 525 -1.41 13.06 -2.60
N LYS A 526 -0.36 13.14 -1.79
CA LYS A 526 0.90 13.86 -2.07
C LYS A 526 2.07 13.24 -1.29
N ALA A 527 3.25 13.17 -1.90
CA ALA A 527 4.51 12.71 -1.30
C ALA A 527 5.62 13.77 -1.46
N SER A 528 6.70 13.70 -0.67
CA SER A 528 7.87 14.59 -0.85
C SER A 528 9.15 14.10 -0.14
N MET A 529 10.24 13.98 -0.89
CA MET A 529 11.62 13.88 -0.36
C MET A 529 12.03 15.23 0.28
N HIS A 530 13.06 15.24 1.16
CA HIS A 530 13.59 16.48 1.76
C HIS A 530 15.13 16.51 1.84
N LEU A 531 15.71 17.62 1.39
CA LEU A 531 17.10 18.03 1.65
C LEU A 531 17.12 19.44 2.24
N PRO A 532 18.09 19.79 3.11
CA PRO A 532 18.16 21.09 3.76
C PRO A 532 18.64 22.20 2.82
N ALA A 533 18.06 23.40 2.96
CA ALA A 533 18.44 24.58 2.18
C ALA A 533 19.59 25.35 2.86
N ASP A 534 20.63 25.69 2.09
CA ASP A 534 21.81 26.45 2.54
C ASP A 534 21.75 27.95 2.16
N PRO A 535 22.48 28.84 2.86
CA PRO A 535 22.40 30.30 2.70
C PRO A 535 23.17 30.85 1.48
N PRO A 536 22.90 32.11 1.06
CA PRO A 536 23.52 32.71 -0.12
C PRO A 536 25.04 32.95 0.03
N PRO A 537 25.81 32.86 -1.06
CA PRO A 537 27.27 32.82 -1.02
C PRO A 537 27.96 34.19 -1.05
N ASP A 538 29.12 34.27 -0.39
CA ASP A 538 30.12 35.34 -0.55
C ASP A 538 31.13 35.00 -1.68
N HIS A 539 31.88 36.01 -2.16
CA HIS A 539 32.77 35.88 -3.34
C HIS A 539 34.21 35.44 -3.02
N GLN A 540 34.82 34.57 -3.86
CA GLN A 540 36.00 34.86 -4.71
C GLN A 540 36.67 33.62 -5.37
N GLU A 541 37.25 33.85 -6.56
CA GLU A 541 38.44 33.28 -7.27
C GLU A 541 39.18 32.00 -6.78
N LYS A 542 39.85 31.16 -7.60
CA LYS A 542 40.01 30.96 -9.08
C LYS A 542 40.82 29.66 -9.36
N ASP A 543 40.78 29.18 -10.62
CA ASP A 543 41.73 28.27 -11.33
C ASP A 543 42.04 26.87 -10.72
N GLY A 544 42.23 25.76 -11.47
CA GLY A 544 42.10 25.51 -12.91
C GLY A 544 42.60 24.11 -13.35
N ASN A 545 42.31 23.74 -14.61
CA ASN A 545 42.83 22.62 -15.44
C ASN A 545 42.31 21.16 -15.32
N LEU A 546 41.86 20.71 -16.51
CA LEU A 546 41.53 19.39 -17.10
C LEU A 546 42.82 18.55 -17.41
N PRO A 547 42.84 17.33 -18.08
CA PRO A 547 41.83 16.81 -19.02
C PRO A 547 41.60 15.28 -19.24
N THR A 548 40.64 15.05 -20.18
CA THR A 548 40.35 14.01 -21.22
C THR A 548 41.48 13.02 -21.66
N PRO A 549 41.24 11.96 -22.50
CA PRO A 549 40.00 11.55 -23.23
C PRO A 549 39.54 10.05 -23.21
N PHE A 550 38.23 9.81 -23.03
CA PHE A 550 37.33 8.89 -23.79
C PHE A 550 37.39 7.34 -23.65
N THR A 551 36.63 6.60 -24.49
CA THR A 551 35.87 5.34 -24.14
C THR A 551 35.98 4.06 -25.04
N SER A 552 35.39 3.79 -26.24
CA SER A 552 33.97 3.78 -26.73
C SER A 552 33.72 3.02 -28.08
N ASP A 553 32.76 2.08 -28.20
CA ASP A 553 32.35 1.09 -29.29
C ASP A 553 32.78 -0.42 -29.30
N HIS A 554 31.77 -1.31 -29.46
CA HIS A 554 31.51 -2.52 -30.30
C HIS A 554 32.47 -3.73 -30.40
N PRO A 555 32.24 -4.86 -31.15
CA PRO A 555 31.30 -5.27 -32.24
C PRO A 555 30.79 -6.77 -32.16
N ALA A 556 30.85 -7.67 -33.19
CA ALA A 556 29.65 -7.97 -34.01
C ALA A 556 29.37 -9.42 -34.62
N THR A 557 28.14 -9.66 -35.17
CA THR A 557 27.33 -10.77 -35.84
C THR A 557 27.38 -12.25 -35.31
N SER A 558 26.76 -13.38 -35.81
CA SER A 558 25.64 -13.76 -36.73
C SER A 558 24.87 -15.05 -36.20
N THR A 559 23.66 -15.57 -36.58
CA THR A 559 22.70 -15.44 -37.72
C THR A 559 21.25 -15.98 -37.40
N SER A 560 20.43 -16.27 -38.45
CA SER A 560 19.07 -16.88 -38.61
C SER A 560 18.94 -18.43 -38.49
N ARG A 561 17.78 -19.15 -38.61
CA ARG A 561 16.30 -18.99 -38.36
C ARG A 561 15.56 -20.26 -38.92
N SER A 562 14.44 -20.72 -38.30
CA SER A 562 13.35 -21.58 -38.89
C SER A 562 13.68 -23.04 -39.32
N SER A 563 12.76 -24.04 -39.35
CA SER A 563 11.33 -24.15 -38.92
C SER A 563 10.77 -25.59 -38.96
N ASN A 564 9.83 -25.93 -38.06
CA ASN A 564 8.72 -26.93 -38.19
C ASN A 564 9.10 -28.44 -38.34
N THR A 565 8.22 -29.45 -38.14
CA THR A 565 6.73 -29.47 -38.09
C THR A 565 6.16 -30.58 -37.17
N GLN A 566 4.94 -30.36 -36.68
CA GLN A 566 3.88 -31.25 -36.11
C GLN A 566 4.01 -32.78 -36.37
N SER A 567 3.60 -33.69 -35.47
CA SER A 567 2.20 -34.03 -35.07
C SER A 567 2.24 -35.30 -34.14
N ILE A 568 1.19 -35.98 -33.64
CA ILE A 568 -0.29 -35.96 -33.79
C ILE A 568 -0.97 -36.43 -32.47
N SER A 569 -2.27 -36.79 -32.46
CA SER A 569 -3.11 -36.98 -31.24
C SER A 569 -3.92 -38.31 -31.12
N ALA A 570 -4.15 -38.73 -29.87
CA ALA A 570 -5.31 -39.46 -29.31
C ALA A 570 -5.71 -40.91 -29.75
N HIS A 571 -6.10 -41.76 -28.78
CA HIS A 571 -7.47 -42.34 -28.63
C HIS A 571 -7.63 -43.27 -27.39
N SER A 572 -8.89 -43.53 -27.00
CA SER A 572 -9.34 -44.35 -25.83
C SER A 572 -9.83 -45.77 -26.24
N PRO A 573 -10.36 -46.65 -25.33
CA PRO A 573 -11.77 -46.60 -24.89
C PRO A 573 -12.10 -47.14 -23.46
N LEU A 574 -13.39 -47.28 -23.12
CA LEU A 574 -13.98 -47.62 -21.79
C LEU A 574 -14.17 -49.14 -21.52
N GLY A 575 -14.51 -49.56 -20.28
CA GLY A 575 -14.83 -50.99 -20.02
C GLY A 575 -15.37 -51.58 -18.69
N ILE A 576 -16.12 -50.88 -17.81
CA ILE A 576 -17.27 -51.45 -17.01
C ILE A 576 -17.04 -52.53 -15.88
N LEU A 577 -17.94 -52.52 -14.86
CA LEU A 577 -18.32 -53.55 -13.84
C LEU A 577 -17.51 -53.79 -12.52
N SER A 578 -18.06 -53.22 -11.44
CA SER A 578 -18.54 -53.87 -10.18
C SER A 578 -17.65 -54.61 -9.15
N GLN A 579 -17.92 -54.24 -7.88
CA GLN A 579 -18.13 -55.10 -6.68
C GLN A 579 -16.95 -55.85 -6.01
N THR A 580 -16.76 -55.54 -4.70
CA THR A 580 -16.59 -56.44 -3.51
C THR A 580 -15.55 -57.60 -3.54
N ALA A 581 -14.95 -58.03 -2.43
CA ALA A 581 -15.36 -57.92 -1.04
C ALA A 581 -14.16 -57.94 -0.06
N SER A 582 -14.42 -57.58 1.20
CA SER A 582 -13.48 -57.72 2.31
C SER A 582 -13.75 -58.97 3.17
N GLY A 583 -12.70 -59.72 3.52
CA GLY A 583 -12.69 -60.63 4.68
C GLY A 583 -13.15 -62.08 4.45
N PRO A 584 -13.58 -62.78 5.52
CA PRO A 584 -12.74 -62.96 6.71
C PRO A 584 -12.81 -64.39 7.31
N SER A 585 -12.04 -64.62 8.38
CA SER A 585 -12.09 -65.79 9.29
C SER A 585 -11.73 -67.16 8.70
N GLY A 586 -11.23 -68.13 9.48
CA GLY A 586 -10.85 -68.11 10.89
C GLY A 586 -11.15 -69.45 11.58
N THR A 587 -10.25 -69.95 12.44
CA THR A 587 -10.52 -71.07 13.35
C THR A 587 -9.48 -71.12 14.46
N ALA A 588 -9.89 -71.51 15.66
CA ALA A 588 -9.01 -71.68 16.82
C ALA A 588 -9.21 -73.06 17.44
N ASN A 589 -8.19 -73.59 18.14
CA ASN A 589 -8.33 -74.77 19.00
C ASN A 589 -7.32 -74.75 20.17
N THR A 590 -7.87 -74.47 21.36
CA THR A 590 -7.57 -75.07 22.67
C THR A 590 -6.18 -75.66 23.00
N ASN A 591 -5.45 -74.89 23.82
CA ASN A 591 -4.97 -75.25 25.18
C ASN A 591 -4.23 -76.59 25.45
N THR A 592 -2.94 -76.49 25.86
CA THR A 592 -2.49 -76.80 27.25
C THR A 592 -1.01 -76.46 27.52
N THR A 593 -0.75 -75.63 28.55
CA THR A 593 0.44 -75.52 29.47
C THR A 593 1.91 -75.71 29.01
N ILE A 594 2.84 -74.97 29.66
CA ILE A 594 4.34 -74.90 29.54
C ILE A 594 4.80 -73.61 28.80
N PRO A 595 5.94 -72.94 29.12
CA PRO A 595 6.90 -73.09 30.23
C PRO A 595 6.91 -71.90 31.23
N ALA A 596 7.85 -71.88 32.18
CA ALA A 596 7.89 -70.93 33.30
C ALA A 596 8.96 -69.82 33.22
N SER A 597 8.56 -68.61 33.63
CA SER A 597 9.31 -67.51 34.26
C SER A 597 10.86 -67.45 34.19
N SER A 598 11.39 -66.29 33.76
CA SER A 598 12.66 -65.76 34.29
C SER A 598 12.66 -64.24 34.45
N ASN A 599 12.18 -63.78 35.62
CA ASN A 599 12.60 -62.49 36.18
C ASN A 599 14.00 -62.63 36.79
N LYS A 600 14.86 -61.60 36.69
CA LYS A 600 15.66 -61.15 37.86
C LYS A 600 16.28 -59.76 37.69
N ARG A 601 16.49 -59.11 38.84
CA ARG A 601 16.96 -57.72 39.00
C ARG A 601 18.33 -57.68 39.66
N ARG A 602 19.07 -56.62 39.36
CA ARG A 602 19.98 -55.84 40.24
C ARG A 602 21.28 -56.46 40.81
N ARG A 603 22.34 -55.65 40.63
CA ARG A 603 23.32 -55.14 41.62
C ARG A 603 24.69 -55.83 41.79
N SER A 604 25.68 -55.13 41.23
CA SER A 604 26.82 -54.47 41.90
C SER A 604 28.08 -55.25 42.32
N LEU A 605 29.17 -54.47 42.37
CA LEU A 605 30.54 -54.73 42.84
C LEU A 605 31.53 -55.27 41.81
N SER A 606 32.81 -55.08 42.15
CA SER A 606 34.00 -55.03 41.30
C SER A 606 35.09 -55.94 41.84
N GLU A 607 36.05 -56.35 41.00
CA GLU A 607 37.50 -56.05 41.16
C GLU A 607 38.35 -56.68 40.04
N SER A 608 39.65 -56.34 40.03
CA SER A 608 40.67 -56.75 39.03
C SER A 608 41.31 -58.12 39.38
N PRO A 609 42.36 -58.59 38.65
CA PRO A 609 43.73 -58.18 39.00
C PRO A 609 44.79 -58.14 37.84
N GLU A 610 45.90 -57.44 38.11
CA GLU A 610 47.35 -57.78 37.87
C GLU A 610 47.90 -58.38 36.53
N ASP A 611 49.17 -58.16 36.13
CA ASP A 611 50.06 -56.97 36.22
C ASP A 611 51.35 -57.10 35.33
N SER A 612 52.05 -55.98 35.12
CA SER A 612 53.49 -55.73 34.85
C SER A 612 54.42 -56.65 34.01
N GLU A 613 55.20 -56.05 33.08
CA GLU A 613 56.70 -56.17 33.00
C GLU A 613 57.40 -55.20 32.00
N SER A 614 58.52 -54.56 32.40
CA SER A 614 59.73 -54.05 31.64
C SER A 614 59.64 -53.27 30.27
N SER A 615 60.54 -52.35 29.86
CA SER A 615 61.67 -51.60 30.48
C SER A 615 62.31 -50.55 29.52
N GLU A 616 62.84 -49.43 30.06
CA GLU A 616 64.08 -48.65 29.68
C GLU A 616 64.41 -48.20 28.21
N SER A 617 65.15 -47.10 27.92
CA SER A 617 65.78 -46.01 28.72
C SER A 617 66.25 -44.78 27.85
N THR A 618 66.46 -43.60 28.48
CA THR A 618 67.26 -42.39 28.02
C THR A 618 66.85 -41.66 26.72
N THR A 619 66.99 -40.34 26.48
CA THR A 619 67.44 -39.06 27.14
C THR A 619 67.10 -37.91 26.14
N THR A 620 66.95 -36.58 26.37
CA THR A 620 66.86 -35.58 27.49
C THR A 620 66.32 -34.26 26.84
N GLY A 621 66.00 -33.13 27.50
CA GLY A 621 65.98 -32.71 28.92
C GLY A 621 66.54 -31.28 29.12
N GLY A 622 65.70 -30.22 29.21
CA GLY A 622 66.12 -28.81 29.31
C GLY A 622 65.16 -27.86 30.07
N ARG A 623 65.70 -26.76 30.62
CA ARG A 623 65.05 -25.71 31.49
C ARG A 623 65.14 -24.32 30.80
N PRO A 624 64.48 -23.21 31.23
CA PRO A 624 64.29 -22.77 32.63
C PRO A 624 63.00 -21.95 32.99
N SER A 625 62.94 -21.47 34.26
CA SER A 625 62.37 -20.20 34.83
C SER A 625 61.32 -19.33 34.08
N GLN A 626 60.38 -18.60 34.72
CA GLN A 626 60.09 -18.32 36.15
C GLN A 626 58.70 -17.65 36.37
N HIS A 627 58.15 -17.82 37.59
CA HIS A 627 57.34 -16.90 38.42
C HIS A 627 56.36 -15.81 37.89
N ARG A 628 55.27 -15.65 38.69
CA ARG A 628 54.37 -14.47 38.91
C ARG A 628 53.33 -14.16 37.81
N SER A 629 52.14 -13.62 38.14
CA SER A 629 51.42 -13.56 39.44
C SER A 629 49.98 -13.03 39.30
N LYS A 630 49.06 -13.53 40.16
CA LYS A 630 47.87 -12.85 40.75
C LYS A 630 46.84 -12.24 39.75
N ARG A 631 45.53 -12.24 40.04
CA ARG A 631 44.86 -12.21 41.35
C ARG A 631 43.42 -12.79 41.26
N ARG A 632 43.05 -13.69 42.18
CA ARG A 632 41.63 -14.00 42.49
C ARG A 632 41.05 -12.93 43.42
N ARG A 633 39.75 -12.63 43.27
CA ARG A 633 38.67 -12.56 44.28
C ARG A 633 37.48 -11.78 43.71
N GLY A 634 36.21 -12.19 43.83
CA GLY A 634 35.68 -13.43 44.37
C GLY A 634 35.13 -13.34 45.81
N ALA A 635 33.82 -13.04 45.86
CA ALA A 635 32.79 -13.56 46.76
C ALA A 635 32.63 -13.06 48.23
N ASP A 636 31.33 -12.90 48.55
CA ASP A 636 30.57 -13.08 49.80
C ASP A 636 30.75 -12.16 51.03
N GLY A 637 29.59 -11.84 51.65
CA GLY A 637 29.48 -10.88 52.77
C GLY A 637 28.09 -10.68 53.41
N THR A 638 27.28 -11.74 53.54
CA THR A 638 26.21 -11.97 54.57
C THR A 638 25.23 -10.85 55.03
N MET A 639 23.91 -11.19 55.00
CA MET A 639 22.80 -10.79 55.91
C MET A 639 23.11 -9.81 57.08
N ARG A 640 22.24 -8.83 57.43
CA ARG A 640 20.88 -9.06 58.00
C ARG A 640 20.05 -7.76 58.22
N LEU A 641 18.73 -7.95 58.35
CA LEU A 641 17.62 -7.15 58.92
C LEU A 641 17.90 -5.86 59.73
N ASP A 642 17.03 -4.84 59.53
CA ASP A 642 16.16 -4.13 60.52
C ASP A 642 15.77 -2.71 59.99
N ALA A 643 14.70 -2.01 60.37
CA ALA A 643 13.31 -2.35 60.78
C ALA A 643 12.46 -1.03 60.88
N GLU A 644 11.13 -1.10 60.72
CA GLU A 644 10.12 -0.06 61.11
C GLU A 644 10.16 1.34 60.41
N ALA A 645 9.08 2.15 60.34
CA ALA A 645 7.62 1.90 60.36
C ALA A 645 6.77 3.11 59.88
N SER A 646 5.49 2.84 59.60
CA SER A 646 4.29 3.70 59.83
C SER A 646 4.03 5.02 59.04
N ASN A 647 3.04 4.91 58.14
CA ASN A 647 1.74 5.62 58.15
C ASN A 647 1.56 7.17 57.96
N ARG A 648 0.54 7.46 57.13
CA ARG A 648 -0.49 8.54 57.23
C ARG A 648 -0.16 9.99 56.85
N SER A 649 -0.55 10.33 55.61
CA SER A 649 -1.57 11.34 55.27
C SER A 649 -1.67 12.65 56.09
N GLN A 650 -1.44 13.80 55.43
CA GLN A 650 -2.40 14.93 55.43
C GLN A 650 -2.07 16.00 54.38
N SER A 651 -3.12 16.51 53.72
CA SER A 651 -3.20 17.83 53.07
C SER A 651 -4.25 18.66 53.85
N PRO A 652 -4.51 19.96 53.57
CA PRO A 652 -3.86 20.88 52.62
C PRO A 652 -3.51 22.26 53.26
N SER A 653 -3.07 23.24 52.45
CA SER A 653 -3.73 24.58 52.27
C SER A 653 -2.79 25.74 51.86
N GLN A 654 -3.25 26.53 50.86
CA GLN A 654 -2.99 27.99 50.64
C GLN A 654 -1.53 28.51 50.46
N SER A 655 -1.24 29.67 49.86
CA SER A 655 -1.91 30.51 48.83
C SER A 655 -0.96 31.59 48.28
N TYR A 656 -1.13 31.98 47.00
CA TYR A 656 -0.73 33.23 46.31
C TYR A 656 0.54 34.03 46.69
N SER A 657 1.33 34.43 45.68
CA SER A 657 1.65 35.86 45.43
C SER A 657 2.30 36.11 44.05
N ASN A 658 2.04 37.30 43.48
CA ASN A 658 2.73 37.83 42.29
C ASN A 658 4.04 38.55 42.68
N GLY A 659 5.04 38.56 41.79
CA GLY A 659 6.25 39.38 41.98
C GLY A 659 7.06 39.55 40.69
N SER A 660 7.32 40.78 40.27
CA SER A 660 8.03 41.12 39.03
C SER A 660 9.42 41.72 39.28
N SER A 661 10.33 41.58 38.32
CA SER A 661 11.56 42.39 38.21
C SER A 661 11.85 42.69 36.74
N ARG A 662 12.38 43.89 36.43
CA ARG A 662 12.34 44.46 35.07
C ARG A 662 13.61 45.28 34.76
N SER A 663 14.05 45.25 33.50
CA SER A 663 14.92 46.27 32.86
C SER A 663 16.38 46.34 33.37
N PRO A 664 17.32 47.06 32.71
CA PRO A 664 17.15 47.96 31.55
C PRO A 664 18.06 47.68 30.33
N GLY A 665 17.83 48.45 29.27
CA GLY A 665 18.76 48.63 28.13
C GLY A 665 18.73 50.08 27.61
N PRO A 666 19.55 50.42 26.58
CA PRO A 666 19.40 51.66 25.79
C PRO A 666 19.43 51.39 24.26
N ARG A 667 19.02 52.27 23.32
CA ARG A 667 18.06 53.40 23.23
C ARG A 667 18.17 53.96 21.78
N THR A 668 17.04 54.22 21.08
CA THR A 668 16.83 55.29 20.04
C THR A 668 17.74 55.36 18.75
N SER A 669 17.32 55.87 17.56
CA SER A 669 16.01 56.29 17.01
C SER A 669 16.05 56.79 15.53
N LEU A 670 14.93 56.59 14.80
CA LEU A 670 14.27 57.50 13.81
C LEU A 670 14.87 57.87 12.41
N GLY A 671 13.96 57.88 11.41
CA GLY A 671 14.07 58.49 10.06
C GLY A 671 13.42 57.61 8.96
N LYS A 672 12.29 57.85 8.28
CA LYS A 672 11.26 58.93 8.12
C LYS A 672 11.37 59.78 6.82
N ILE A 673 10.24 59.90 6.07
CA ILE A 673 9.97 60.76 4.86
C ILE A 673 10.50 60.14 3.53
N ALA A 674 9.85 60.18 2.35
CA ALA A 674 8.69 60.96 1.82
C ALA A 674 7.68 60.14 0.95
N ASN A 675 6.57 60.78 0.54
CA ASN A 675 5.56 60.27 -0.41
C ASN A 675 5.73 60.85 -1.83
N GLY A 676 5.17 60.18 -2.86
CA GLY A 676 4.97 60.72 -4.22
C GLY A 676 3.89 59.96 -5.03
N ASN A 677 2.89 60.69 -5.54
CA ASN A 677 1.80 60.25 -6.45
C ASN A 677 1.92 61.11 -7.75
N PRO A 678 1.23 60.88 -8.91
CA PRO A 678 -0.07 60.21 -9.06
C PRO A 678 -0.34 59.33 -10.33
N HIS A 679 -1.47 58.61 -10.30
CA HIS A 679 -2.39 58.22 -11.40
C HIS A 679 -1.91 57.72 -12.79
N GLY A 680 -2.26 56.46 -13.06
CA GLY A 680 -2.72 55.93 -14.37
C GLY A 680 -3.87 54.91 -14.10
N LYS A 681 -4.73 54.59 -15.07
CA LYS A 681 -5.93 53.74 -14.87
C LYS A 681 -6.15 52.70 -15.97
N THR A 682 -6.73 51.55 -15.57
CA THR A 682 -7.50 50.58 -16.39
C THR A 682 -6.69 49.85 -17.49
N GLU A 683 -7.05 48.65 -17.94
CA GLU A 683 -8.38 48.01 -18.08
C GLU A 683 -8.60 46.71 -17.27
N SER A 684 -9.74 46.05 -17.49
CA SER A 684 -10.25 44.94 -16.69
C SER A 684 -11.22 44.05 -17.48
N ASN A 685 -11.19 42.73 -17.26
CA ASN A 685 -12.33 41.79 -17.17
C ASN A 685 -11.79 40.35 -17.15
N GLY A 686 -12.41 39.38 -16.47
CA GLY A 686 -13.57 39.45 -15.57
C GLY A 686 -13.76 38.13 -14.82
N SER A 687 -14.49 38.13 -13.70
CA SER A 687 -14.57 36.98 -12.78
C SER A 687 -15.89 36.93 -12.01
N ALA A 688 -16.36 35.72 -11.69
CA ALA A 688 -17.38 35.46 -10.67
C ALA A 688 -17.35 33.98 -10.24
N ALA A 689 -17.64 33.60 -8.99
CA ALA A 689 -17.50 34.31 -7.71
C ALA A 689 -17.59 33.24 -6.59
N SER A 690 -16.58 33.13 -5.71
CA SER A 690 -16.67 32.24 -4.54
C SER A 690 -17.32 32.96 -3.36
N TYR A 691 -18.11 32.23 -2.56
CA TYR A 691 -18.76 32.75 -1.35
C TYR A 691 -17.77 32.74 -0.18
N THR A 692 -16.88 33.73 -0.12
CA THR A 692 -15.91 33.90 0.98
C THR A 692 -16.52 34.65 2.16
N ASN A 693 -16.21 34.21 3.39
CA ASN A 693 -16.65 34.87 4.61
C ASN A 693 -15.59 35.84 5.14
N GLY A 694 -15.98 37.08 5.42
CA GLY A 694 -15.04 38.12 5.86
C GLY A 694 -14.26 38.79 4.72
N ASN A 695 -14.21 40.12 4.76
CA ASN A 695 -13.37 40.94 3.89
C ASN A 695 -12.23 41.49 4.75
N SER A 696 -10.98 41.09 4.47
CA SER A 696 -9.84 41.24 5.40
C SER A 696 -9.32 42.68 5.52
N VAL A 697 -10.11 43.55 6.14
CA VAL A 697 -9.88 45.00 6.22
C VAL A 697 -9.91 45.50 7.67
N SER A 698 -8.85 45.19 8.44
CA SER A 698 -8.46 46.02 9.58
C SER A 698 -6.95 46.28 9.61
N ASN A 699 -6.60 47.57 9.56
CA ASN A 699 -5.30 48.19 9.85
C ASN A 699 -3.99 47.35 9.80
N GLY A 700 -3.44 47.18 8.59
CA GLY A 700 -2.03 47.55 8.40
C GLY A 700 -0.98 46.44 8.25
N ARG A 701 -1.36 45.18 8.05
CA ARG A 701 -0.55 44.14 7.39
C ARG A 701 -1.44 42.95 7.00
N PRO A 702 -1.22 42.28 5.84
CA PRO A 702 -1.87 41.01 5.59
C PRO A 702 -1.38 39.99 6.63
N LEU A 703 -2.30 39.37 7.36
CA LEU A 703 -1.99 38.22 8.21
C LEU A 703 -1.72 37.00 7.33
N PRO A 704 -0.82 36.08 7.73
CA PRO A 704 -0.68 34.80 7.06
C PRO A 704 -2.02 34.04 7.08
N THR A 705 -2.44 33.52 5.93
CA THR A 705 -3.69 32.75 5.77
C THR A 705 -3.69 31.44 6.53
N THR A 706 -2.53 30.98 7.01
CA THR A 706 -2.40 29.77 7.83
C THR A 706 -2.01 30.08 9.28
N PHE A 707 -2.38 29.17 10.18
CA PHE A 707 -1.99 29.14 11.58
C PHE A 707 -1.39 27.76 11.87
N PHE A 708 -0.08 27.70 12.12
CA PHE A 708 0.70 26.46 12.27
C PHE A 708 0.51 25.41 11.15
N GLY A 709 0.17 25.86 9.93
CA GLY A 709 -0.06 25.00 8.75
C GLY A 709 -1.53 24.69 8.44
N HIS A 710 -2.42 24.89 9.40
CA HIS A 710 -3.88 24.80 9.21
C HIS A 710 -4.45 26.12 8.67
N ASP A 711 -5.66 26.12 8.11
CA ASP A 711 -6.31 27.36 7.67
C ASP A 711 -6.63 28.26 8.89
N ARG A 712 -6.28 29.55 8.78
CA ARG A 712 -6.54 30.52 9.84
C ARG A 712 -8.03 30.78 10.01
N GLU A 713 -8.81 30.78 8.93
CA GLU A 713 -10.27 30.97 8.99
C GLU A 713 -10.91 29.82 9.77
N GLU A 714 -10.62 28.58 9.40
CA GLU A 714 -11.14 27.38 10.06
C GLU A 714 -10.79 27.35 11.55
N VAL A 715 -9.50 27.52 11.90
CA VAL A 715 -9.06 27.54 13.30
C VAL A 715 -9.70 28.70 14.08
N THR A 716 -9.85 29.88 13.47
CA THR A 716 -10.49 31.03 14.14
C THR A 716 -11.98 30.78 14.35
N ARG A 717 -12.69 30.18 13.39
CA ARG A 717 -14.11 29.83 13.50
C ARG A 717 -14.34 28.72 14.55
N ILE A 718 -13.48 27.70 14.62
CA ILE A 718 -13.53 26.66 15.68
C ILE A 718 -13.27 27.29 17.06
N LEU A 719 -12.36 28.27 17.18
CA LEU A 719 -12.15 29.01 18.43
C LEU A 719 -13.34 29.90 18.80
N ILE A 720 -13.98 30.55 17.84
CA ILE A 720 -15.23 31.32 18.04
C ILE A 720 -16.36 30.41 18.53
N GLN A 721 -16.51 29.22 17.93
CA GLN A 721 -17.47 28.20 18.38
C GLN A 721 -17.15 27.78 19.82
N SER A 722 -15.92 27.32 20.09
CA SER A 722 -15.51 26.82 21.40
C SER A 722 -15.65 27.86 22.51
N LEU A 723 -15.38 29.13 22.23
CA LEU A 723 -15.62 30.24 23.18
C LEU A 723 -17.11 30.51 23.38
N THR A 724 -17.95 30.27 22.38
CA THR A 724 -19.41 30.42 22.47
C THR A 724 -20.03 29.27 23.27
N ASP A 725 -19.63 28.03 23.00
CA ASP A 725 -20.05 26.82 23.71
C ASP A 725 -19.68 26.87 25.20
N LEU A 726 -18.51 27.43 25.53
CA LEU A 726 -18.05 27.67 26.90
C LEU A 726 -18.68 28.93 27.56
N GLY A 727 -19.62 29.62 26.90
CA GLY A 727 -20.35 30.78 27.43
C GLY A 727 -19.59 32.12 27.39
N TYR A 728 -18.38 32.16 26.82
CA TYR A 728 -17.55 33.37 26.70
C TYR A 728 -17.92 34.23 25.48
N HIS A 729 -19.21 34.47 25.26
CA HIS A 729 -19.74 35.20 24.10
C HIS A 729 -19.09 36.59 23.86
N GLY A 730 -18.68 37.28 24.93
CA GLY A 730 -17.96 38.56 24.83
C GLY A 730 -16.54 38.42 24.27
N ALA A 731 -15.85 37.30 24.53
CA ALA A 731 -14.54 37.00 23.95
C ALA A 731 -14.67 36.51 22.51
N ALA A 732 -15.68 35.67 22.21
CA ALA A 732 -16.01 35.26 20.84
C ALA A 732 -16.34 36.48 19.97
N GLY A 733 -17.19 37.39 20.44
CA GLY A 733 -17.55 38.62 19.72
C GLY A 733 -16.38 39.58 19.49
N ALA A 734 -15.44 39.68 20.45
CA ALA A 734 -14.19 40.41 20.26
C ALA A 734 -13.30 39.74 19.20
N LEU A 735 -13.17 38.41 19.23
CA LEU A 735 -12.39 37.64 18.25
C LEU A 735 -12.95 37.79 16.83
N CYS A 736 -14.28 37.80 16.64
CA CYS A 736 -14.90 38.12 15.35
C CYS A 736 -14.53 39.55 14.88
N GLN A 737 -14.61 40.55 15.76
CA GLN A 737 -14.32 41.95 15.42
C GLN A 737 -12.83 42.21 15.11
N GLU A 738 -11.91 41.53 15.81
CA GLU A 738 -10.47 41.68 15.60
C GLU A 738 -9.96 40.88 14.39
N SER A 739 -10.53 39.71 14.13
CA SER A 739 -10.11 38.84 13.01
C SER A 739 -10.81 39.14 11.67
N GLY A 740 -12.05 39.63 11.72
CA GLY A 740 -12.90 39.84 10.54
C GLY A 740 -13.63 38.58 10.04
N TYR A 741 -13.54 37.46 10.77
CA TYR A 741 -14.25 36.21 10.46
C TYR A 741 -15.50 36.05 11.34
N GLU A 742 -16.61 35.62 10.72
CA GLU A 742 -17.83 35.22 11.41
C GLU A 742 -17.94 33.69 11.46
N LEU A 743 -18.66 33.15 12.46
CA LEU A 743 -18.78 31.71 12.70
C LEU A 743 -19.35 30.94 11.49
N GLU A 744 -20.30 31.56 10.79
CA GLU A 744 -20.99 31.06 9.60
C GLU A 744 -20.95 32.11 8.51
N GLY A 745 -20.98 31.68 7.23
CA GLY A 745 -21.22 32.59 6.11
C GLY A 745 -22.70 32.99 6.02
N PRO A 746 -23.03 34.13 5.36
CA PRO A 746 -24.40 34.65 5.30
C PRO A 746 -25.41 33.67 4.68
N THR A 747 -24.99 32.84 3.73
CA THR A 747 -25.84 31.78 3.13
C THR A 747 -26.14 30.64 4.12
N VAL A 748 -25.18 30.29 4.99
CA VAL A 748 -25.35 29.25 6.01
C VAL A 748 -26.25 29.77 7.14
N ALA A 749 -26.04 31.01 7.57
CA ALA A 749 -26.93 31.67 8.52
C ALA A 749 -28.37 31.77 7.98
N ALA A 750 -28.55 32.05 6.68
CA ALA A 750 -29.87 32.02 6.03
C ALA A 750 -30.49 30.60 6.02
N PHE A 751 -29.73 29.57 5.62
CA PHE A 751 -30.19 28.18 5.63
C PHE A 751 -30.59 27.72 7.04
N ARG A 752 -29.76 27.97 8.05
CA ARG A 752 -30.07 27.67 9.45
C ARG A 752 -31.34 28.38 9.91
N ASN A 753 -31.48 29.67 9.60
CA ASN A 753 -32.68 30.42 9.93
C ASN A 753 -33.92 29.82 9.25
N ALA A 754 -33.85 29.44 7.96
CA ALA A 754 -34.97 28.82 7.25
C ALA A 754 -35.40 27.49 7.89
N VAL A 755 -34.45 26.62 8.28
CA VAL A 755 -34.75 25.36 9.00
C VAL A 755 -35.40 25.63 10.37
N LEU A 756 -34.90 26.61 11.13
CA LEU A 756 -35.45 26.94 12.44
C LEU A 756 -36.81 27.65 12.39
N GLN A 757 -37.07 28.48 11.36
CA GLN A 757 -38.38 29.09 11.10
C GLN A 757 -39.40 28.07 10.56
N GLY A 758 -38.95 27.04 9.84
CA GLY A 758 -39.80 26.06 9.14
C GLY A 758 -40.11 26.45 7.69
N GLU A 759 -39.25 27.28 7.08
CA GLU A 759 -39.38 27.76 5.70
C GLU A 759 -38.79 26.72 4.73
N TRP A 760 -39.35 25.50 4.77
CA TRP A 760 -38.80 24.29 4.15
C TRP A 760 -38.47 24.41 2.66
N ALA A 761 -39.23 25.20 1.90
CA ALA A 761 -38.98 25.45 0.48
C ALA A 761 -37.76 26.37 0.22
N GLU A 762 -37.47 27.30 1.14
CA GLU A 762 -36.26 28.13 1.08
C GLU A 762 -35.05 27.35 1.60
N ALA A 763 -35.21 26.53 2.64
CA ALA A 763 -34.17 25.61 3.12
C ALA A 763 -33.73 24.62 2.02
N GLU A 764 -34.66 23.96 1.31
CA GLU A 764 -34.32 23.03 0.21
C GLU A 764 -33.64 23.76 -0.97
N ALA A 765 -34.08 24.99 -1.29
CA ALA A 765 -33.49 25.80 -2.36
C ALA A 765 -32.09 26.35 -2.01
N LEU A 766 -31.82 26.68 -0.74
CA LEU A 766 -30.50 27.09 -0.26
C LEU A 766 -29.54 25.89 -0.18
N LEU A 767 -30.01 24.71 0.22
CA LEU A 767 -29.18 23.52 0.36
C LEU A 767 -28.76 22.95 -1.01
N PHE A 768 -29.69 22.77 -1.95
CA PHE A 768 -29.41 22.08 -3.23
C PHE A 768 -29.35 22.99 -4.46
N GLY A 769 -29.82 24.25 -4.37
CA GLY A 769 -29.89 25.16 -5.51
C GLY A 769 -31.09 24.92 -6.43
N THR A 770 -31.34 25.85 -7.37
CA THR A 770 -32.58 25.88 -8.16
C THR A 770 -32.46 25.09 -9.48
N HIS A 771 -32.64 23.78 -9.43
CA HIS A 771 -32.82 22.96 -10.64
C HIS A 771 -34.26 23.05 -11.18
N ARG A 772 -34.39 23.40 -12.48
CA ARG A 772 -35.56 23.06 -13.28
C ARG A 772 -35.20 21.85 -14.16
N TYR A 773 -35.90 20.75 -13.97
CA TYR A 773 -35.94 19.68 -14.97
C TYR A 773 -37.02 20.01 -16.01
N ASP A 774 -36.71 19.78 -17.27
CA ASP A 774 -37.56 20.04 -18.44
C ASP A 774 -37.76 18.72 -19.20
N ASP A 775 -38.59 17.84 -18.63
CA ASP A 775 -38.86 16.51 -19.17
C ASP A 775 -39.78 16.58 -20.39
N GLY A 776 -39.20 16.45 -21.58
CA GLY A 776 -39.91 16.59 -22.84
C GLY A 776 -40.64 15.32 -23.29
N GLY A 777 -41.91 15.45 -23.71
CA GLY A 777 -42.55 14.50 -24.63
C GLY A 777 -43.98 14.07 -24.29
N GLY A 778 -44.98 14.88 -24.67
CA GLY A 778 -46.40 14.50 -24.65
C GLY A 778 -47.18 15.13 -25.80
N VAL A 779 -47.63 14.32 -26.76
CA VAL A 779 -48.32 14.79 -27.97
C VAL A 779 -49.84 14.73 -27.79
N GLY A 780 -50.56 15.82 -28.05
CA GLY A 780 -52.03 15.76 -28.06
C GLY A 780 -52.81 17.06 -28.24
N LEU A 781 -53.08 17.41 -29.50
CA LEU A 781 -54.28 18.09 -30.00
C LEU A 781 -54.62 19.55 -29.58
N ALA A 782 -54.98 20.28 -30.65
CA ALA A 782 -55.88 21.42 -30.77
C ALA A 782 -57.07 21.45 -29.78
N ASP A 783 -57.71 22.59 -29.48
CA ASP A 783 -57.97 23.75 -30.35
C ASP A 783 -57.68 25.11 -29.70
N GLY A 784 -57.75 26.19 -30.49
CA GLY A 784 -57.76 27.57 -29.98
C GLY A 784 -58.95 28.37 -30.47
N ASP A 785 -59.31 29.41 -29.72
CA ASP A 785 -59.96 30.63 -30.23
C ASP A 785 -59.86 31.79 -29.20
N GLY A 786 -60.25 33.01 -29.59
CA GLY A 786 -61.07 33.84 -28.70
C GLY A 786 -60.40 34.92 -27.86
N GLY A 787 -59.22 35.44 -28.22
CA GLY A 787 -58.61 36.57 -27.50
C GLY A 787 -59.29 37.93 -27.78
N TYR A 788 -59.65 38.68 -26.73
CA TYR A 788 -60.06 40.10 -26.79
C TYR A 788 -59.70 40.85 -25.49
N GLY A 789 -59.55 42.20 -25.53
CA GLY A 789 -59.54 43.05 -24.32
C GLY A 789 -58.34 43.98 -24.09
N LYS A 790 -57.95 44.80 -25.08
CA LYS A 790 -56.87 45.81 -24.96
C LYS A 790 -57.09 46.81 -23.80
N ALA A 791 -56.00 47.18 -23.10
CA ALA A 791 -55.80 48.52 -22.54
C ALA A 791 -54.29 48.86 -22.46
N HIS A 792 -53.91 50.14 -22.55
CA HIS A 792 -52.51 50.58 -22.53
C HIS A 792 -52.10 51.17 -21.17
N GLY A 793 -50.89 50.82 -20.70
CA GLY A 793 -50.10 51.59 -19.75
C GLY A 793 -48.66 51.72 -20.27
N LYS A 794 -48.10 52.93 -20.33
CA LYS A 794 -46.78 53.17 -20.97
C LYS A 794 -45.63 53.08 -19.97
N SER A 795 -44.66 52.23 -20.33
CA SER A 795 -43.27 52.14 -19.87
C SER A 795 -42.70 53.33 -19.06
N ILE A 796 -42.14 53.01 -17.90
CA ILE A 796 -40.89 53.61 -17.40
C ILE A 796 -39.91 52.45 -17.17
N LYS A 797 -38.64 52.63 -17.54
CA LYS A 797 -37.59 51.61 -17.37
C LYS A 797 -37.01 51.67 -15.95
N HIS A 798 -36.95 50.53 -15.28
CA HIS A 798 -35.92 50.26 -14.26
C HIS A 798 -35.16 48.98 -14.63
N SER A 799 -33.99 48.80 -14.02
CA SER A 799 -32.93 47.90 -14.50
C SER A 799 -33.32 46.43 -14.49
N TRP A 800 -33.21 45.78 -15.65
CA TRP A 800 -33.02 44.33 -15.73
C TRP A 800 -31.70 43.97 -15.03
N SER A 801 -31.77 43.03 -14.08
CA SER A 801 -30.64 42.21 -13.66
C SER A 801 -31.06 40.77 -13.89
N PRO A 802 -30.25 39.94 -14.57
CA PRO A 802 -30.60 38.54 -14.78
C PRO A 802 -30.62 37.80 -13.44
N PRO A 803 -31.48 36.77 -13.27
CA PRO A 803 -31.42 35.92 -12.08
C PRO A 803 -30.05 35.25 -12.02
N ARG A 804 -29.38 35.34 -10.86
CA ARG A 804 -28.15 34.59 -10.61
C ARG A 804 -28.54 33.15 -10.32
N HIS A 805 -27.95 32.20 -11.04
CA HIS A 805 -27.96 30.80 -10.61
C HIS A 805 -27.13 30.70 -9.32
N THR A 806 -27.78 30.38 -8.21
CA THR A 806 -27.13 30.01 -6.96
C THR A 806 -26.98 28.50 -6.93
N GLY A 807 -25.74 28.01 -7.04
CA GLY A 807 -25.42 26.66 -6.57
C GLY A 807 -25.71 26.55 -5.08
N GLY A 808 -26.14 25.37 -4.62
CA GLY A 808 -26.43 25.10 -3.22
C GLY A 808 -25.18 25.10 -2.32
N LEU A 809 -25.38 24.81 -1.03
CA LEU A 809 -24.28 24.59 -0.10
C LEU A 809 -23.52 23.31 -0.48
N THR A 810 -22.19 23.30 -0.28
CA THR A 810 -21.39 22.11 -0.53
C THR A 810 -21.62 21.05 0.55
N LEU A 811 -22.06 19.87 0.14
CA LEU A 811 -22.33 18.72 1.00
C LEU A 811 -21.02 18.02 1.44
N ALA A 812 -21.11 17.15 2.44
CA ALA A 812 -20.00 16.31 2.88
C ALA A 812 -19.73 15.15 1.91
N GLU A 813 -18.52 14.58 1.98
CA GLU A 813 -18.14 13.41 1.19
C GLU A 813 -18.99 12.19 1.60
N GLY A 814 -19.63 11.53 0.63
CA GLY A 814 -20.58 10.44 0.89
C GLY A 814 -22.00 10.85 1.31
N ALA A 815 -22.30 12.16 1.43
CA ALA A 815 -23.62 12.62 1.88
C ALA A 815 -24.75 12.32 0.87
N ASN A 816 -25.81 11.66 1.35
CA ASN A 816 -26.91 11.17 0.53
C ASN A 816 -28.02 12.23 0.34
N GLU A 817 -28.08 12.86 -0.84
CA GLU A 817 -29.06 13.90 -1.18
C GLU A 817 -30.52 13.48 -0.94
N ASN A 818 -30.86 12.23 -1.26
CA ASN A 818 -32.22 11.71 -1.10
C ASN A 818 -32.58 11.50 0.38
N GLU A 819 -31.59 11.24 1.23
CA GLU A 819 -31.78 11.02 2.67
C GLU A 819 -31.99 12.35 3.41
N MET A 820 -31.17 13.36 3.11
CA MET A 820 -31.37 14.73 3.60
C MET A 820 -32.73 15.31 3.16
N LYS A 821 -33.14 15.05 1.91
CA LYS A 821 -34.49 15.37 1.44
C LYS A 821 -35.57 14.62 2.21
N PHE A 822 -35.37 13.32 2.48
CA PHE A 822 -36.31 12.53 3.27
C PHE A 822 -36.51 13.10 4.67
N TRP A 823 -35.43 13.43 5.41
CA TRP A 823 -35.52 14.00 6.76
C TRP A 823 -36.24 15.36 6.78
N MET A 824 -35.90 16.29 5.88
CA MET A 824 -36.58 17.59 5.81
C MET A 824 -38.06 17.47 5.42
N ARG A 825 -38.38 16.58 4.46
CA ARG A 825 -39.76 16.34 4.01
C ARG A 825 -40.58 15.58 5.05
N GLN A 826 -39.95 14.73 5.87
CA GLN A 826 -40.56 14.07 7.03
C GLN A 826 -40.93 15.10 8.11
N GLN A 827 -40.03 16.03 8.46
CA GLN A 827 -40.33 17.09 9.42
C GLN A 827 -41.47 17.99 8.90
N LYS A 828 -41.38 18.46 7.65
CA LYS A 828 -42.45 19.20 6.96
C LYS A 828 -43.81 18.47 7.01
N TYR A 829 -43.82 17.15 6.83
CA TYR A 829 -45.03 16.31 6.91
C TYR A 829 -45.62 16.28 8.33
N LEU A 830 -44.80 16.08 9.37
CA LEU A 830 -45.24 16.07 10.77
C LEU A 830 -45.81 17.43 11.21
N GLU A 831 -45.19 18.54 10.78
CA GLU A 831 -45.67 19.89 11.09
C GLU A 831 -47.01 20.21 10.40
N LEU A 832 -47.23 19.73 9.17
CA LEU A 832 -48.53 19.84 8.49
C LEU A 832 -49.63 18.99 9.17
N LEU A 833 -49.29 17.84 9.74
CA LEU A 833 -50.21 17.04 10.56
C LEU A 833 -50.54 17.72 11.90
N GLU A 834 -49.56 18.34 12.58
CA GLU A 834 -49.81 19.15 13.79
C GLU A 834 -50.73 20.35 13.47
N GLY A 835 -50.51 21.01 12.33
CA GLY A 835 -51.38 22.06 11.79
C GLY A 835 -52.75 21.58 11.26
N ARG A 836 -53.00 20.26 11.23
CA ARG A 836 -54.19 19.59 10.68
C ARG A 836 -54.45 19.82 9.18
N ASP A 837 -53.47 20.23 8.39
CA ASP A 837 -53.61 20.25 6.91
C ASP A 837 -53.35 18.85 6.33
N LEU A 838 -54.35 17.99 6.49
CA LEU A 838 -54.36 16.63 5.95
C LEU A 838 -54.28 16.60 4.41
N GLY A 839 -54.62 17.69 3.72
CA GLY A 839 -54.54 17.81 2.26
C GLY A 839 -53.10 18.00 1.80
N ALA A 840 -52.41 19.00 2.37
CA ALA A 840 -51.00 19.25 2.11
C ALA A 840 -50.12 18.08 2.58
N ALA A 841 -50.35 17.55 3.78
CA ALA A 841 -49.60 16.40 4.31
C ALA A 841 -49.69 15.17 3.39
N LEU A 842 -50.88 14.85 2.86
CA LEU A 842 -51.07 13.73 1.93
C LEU A 842 -50.43 13.98 0.54
N MET A 843 -50.27 15.24 0.12
CA MET A 843 -49.47 15.58 -1.06
C MET A 843 -47.97 15.39 -0.80
N VAL A 844 -47.42 15.89 0.32
CA VAL A 844 -46.01 15.67 0.70
C VAL A 844 -45.69 14.18 0.78
N LEU A 845 -46.53 13.38 1.44
CA LEU A 845 -46.33 11.94 1.55
C LEU A 845 -46.26 11.26 0.16
N ARG A 846 -47.19 11.59 -0.74
CA ARG A 846 -47.31 10.91 -2.05
C ARG A 846 -46.35 11.43 -3.13
N GLN A 847 -46.06 12.73 -3.15
CA GLN A 847 -45.33 13.40 -4.23
C GLN A 847 -43.89 13.77 -3.86
N GLU A 848 -43.58 13.91 -2.56
CA GLU A 848 -42.25 14.34 -2.10
C GLU A 848 -41.49 13.24 -1.33
N LEU A 849 -42.18 12.40 -0.55
CA LEU A 849 -41.56 11.32 0.25
C LEU A 849 -41.53 9.97 -0.49
N THR A 850 -42.66 9.47 -1.00
CA THR A 850 -42.70 8.16 -1.70
C THR A 850 -41.67 8.02 -2.83
N PRO A 851 -41.39 9.03 -3.68
CA PRO A 851 -40.42 8.88 -4.78
C PRO A 851 -38.96 8.72 -4.36
N LEU A 852 -38.62 8.89 -3.08
CA LEU A 852 -37.23 8.77 -2.58
C LEU A 852 -36.80 7.31 -2.33
N HIS A 853 -37.74 6.36 -2.28
CA HIS A 853 -37.52 4.90 -2.28
C HIS A 853 -36.61 4.28 -1.18
N GLN A 854 -36.08 5.05 -0.21
CA GLN A 854 -35.09 4.54 0.75
C GLN A 854 -35.65 3.56 1.80
N ASP A 855 -36.72 3.94 2.52
CA ASP A 855 -37.25 3.12 3.63
C ASP A 855 -38.78 2.98 3.53
N VAL A 856 -39.19 1.80 3.04
CA VAL A 856 -40.60 1.40 2.91
C VAL A 856 -41.26 1.20 4.28
N GLY A 857 -40.50 0.79 5.31
CA GLY A 857 -40.96 0.63 6.68
C GLY A 857 -41.32 1.97 7.33
N ARG A 858 -40.40 2.95 7.29
CA ARG A 858 -40.69 4.33 7.73
C ARG A 858 -41.83 4.96 6.94
N LEU A 859 -41.92 4.76 5.63
CA LEU A 859 -43.05 5.27 4.83
C LEU A 859 -44.40 4.68 5.29
N HIS A 860 -44.46 3.38 5.62
CA HIS A 860 -45.67 2.78 6.19
C HIS A 860 -45.99 3.33 7.60
N ALA A 861 -44.97 3.53 8.45
CA ALA A 861 -45.15 4.14 9.77
C ALA A 861 -45.70 5.58 9.66
N LEU A 862 -45.09 6.43 8.82
CA LEU A 862 -45.52 7.82 8.57
C LEU A 862 -46.95 7.88 8.00
N SER A 863 -47.32 6.93 7.14
CA SER A 863 -48.70 6.79 6.62
C SER A 863 -49.72 6.49 7.73
N SER A 864 -49.35 5.70 8.74
CA SER A 864 -50.24 5.38 9.86
C SER A 864 -50.61 6.59 10.73
N LEU A 865 -49.68 7.56 10.86
CA LEU A 865 -49.87 8.79 11.65
C LEU A 865 -50.98 9.71 11.11
N MET A 866 -51.44 9.51 9.86
CA MET A 866 -52.62 10.22 9.34
C MET A 866 -53.91 9.96 10.14
N MET A 867 -53.95 8.91 10.96
CA MET A 867 -55.12 8.50 11.73
C MET A 867 -55.16 9.10 13.16
N CYS A 868 -54.17 9.91 13.56
CA CYS A 868 -54.15 10.56 14.87
C CYS A 868 -55.29 11.57 15.04
N GLN A 869 -55.96 11.58 16.21
CA GLN A 869 -57.14 12.42 16.44
C GLN A 869 -56.79 13.80 17.03
N SER A 870 -55.68 13.88 17.78
CA SER A 870 -55.11 15.10 18.33
C SER A 870 -53.61 15.25 17.98
N ALA A 871 -53.08 16.46 18.17
CA ALA A 871 -51.64 16.73 18.06
C ALA A 871 -50.85 16.08 19.21
N GLU A 872 -51.48 15.81 20.35
CA GLU A 872 -50.85 15.12 21.49
C GLU A 872 -50.69 13.62 21.19
N ASP A 873 -51.69 12.99 20.54
CA ASP A 873 -51.60 11.61 20.05
C ASP A 873 -50.48 11.47 19.00
N LEU A 874 -50.39 12.42 18.07
CA LEU A 874 -49.36 12.45 17.02
C LEU A 874 -47.95 12.48 17.62
N LYS A 875 -47.72 13.37 18.58
CA LYS A 875 -46.43 13.50 19.29
C LYS A 875 -46.04 12.22 20.03
N TYR A 876 -46.99 11.62 20.74
CA TYR A 876 -46.78 10.35 21.44
C TYR A 876 -46.47 9.18 20.49
N GLN A 877 -47.20 9.05 19.38
CA GLN A 877 -46.99 7.95 18.42
C GLN A 877 -45.75 8.13 17.54
N ALA A 878 -45.38 9.36 17.20
CA ALA A 878 -44.20 9.67 16.39
C ALA A 878 -42.90 9.80 17.21
N GLN A 879 -42.98 9.73 18.54
CA GLN A 879 -41.88 10.06 19.47
C GLN A 879 -41.27 11.44 19.19
N TRP A 880 -42.14 12.41 18.93
CA TRP A 880 -41.80 13.75 18.45
C TRP A 880 -42.39 14.82 19.38
N ASP A 881 -41.69 15.92 19.62
CA ASP A 881 -42.06 16.96 20.58
C ASP A 881 -42.85 18.14 19.94
N GLY A 882 -42.72 18.33 18.62
CA GLY A 882 -43.55 19.25 17.82
C GLY A 882 -42.77 20.37 17.14
N ALA A 883 -43.47 21.15 16.32
CA ALA A 883 -42.88 22.27 15.55
C ALA A 883 -42.22 23.37 16.41
N ALA A 884 -42.57 23.43 17.71
CA ALA A 884 -42.03 24.37 18.70
C ALA A 884 -41.12 23.69 19.75
N GLY A 885 -40.72 22.44 19.51
CA GLY A 885 -39.77 21.69 20.33
C GLY A 885 -38.33 21.78 19.82
N GLU A 886 -37.50 20.83 20.24
CA GLU A 886 -36.10 20.69 19.86
C GLU A 886 -35.91 19.91 18.54
N SER A 887 -36.95 19.30 17.96
CA SER A 887 -36.82 18.51 16.72
C SER A 887 -36.19 19.27 15.55
N ARG A 888 -36.41 20.58 15.44
CA ARG A 888 -35.77 21.42 14.41
C ARG A 888 -34.26 21.61 14.65
N ASN A 889 -33.83 21.62 15.92
CA ASN A 889 -32.41 21.64 16.29
C ASN A 889 -31.77 20.27 16.04
N LEU A 890 -32.45 19.18 16.41
CA LEU A 890 -31.99 17.81 16.15
C LEU A 890 -31.85 17.55 14.64
N LEU A 891 -32.84 17.93 13.83
CA LEU A 891 -32.77 17.85 12.37
C LEU A 891 -31.61 18.69 11.81
N LEU A 892 -31.41 19.91 12.32
CA LEU A 892 -30.28 20.76 11.93
C LEU A 892 -28.93 20.11 12.28
N SER A 893 -28.82 19.46 13.45
CA SER A 893 -27.62 18.76 13.89
C SER A 893 -27.31 17.57 12.98
N GLU A 894 -28.29 16.72 12.65
CA GLU A 894 -28.11 15.63 11.68
C GLU A 894 -27.75 16.14 10.27
N LEU A 895 -28.45 17.16 9.76
CA LEU A 895 -28.11 17.79 8.47
C LEU A 895 -26.71 18.41 8.48
N SER A 896 -26.23 18.94 9.61
CA SER A 896 -24.90 19.54 9.72
C SER A 896 -23.77 18.51 9.55
N LYS A 897 -24.00 17.23 9.88
CA LYS A 897 -23.06 16.13 9.63
C LYS A 897 -22.92 15.82 8.13
N SER A 898 -23.97 16.09 7.35
CA SER A 898 -24.04 15.87 5.91
C SER A 898 -23.66 17.10 5.07
N ILE A 899 -23.38 18.24 5.70
CA ILE A 899 -22.87 19.47 5.07
C ILE A 899 -21.34 19.53 5.25
N SER A 900 -20.61 20.10 4.28
CA SER A 900 -19.15 20.21 4.38
C SER A 900 -18.73 21.05 5.61
N PRO A 901 -17.85 20.54 6.49
CA PRO A 901 -17.38 21.26 7.68
C PRO A 901 -16.77 22.65 7.40
N SER A 902 -16.17 22.82 6.22
CA SER A 902 -15.62 24.09 5.74
C SER A 902 -16.70 25.19 5.59
N VAL A 903 -17.93 24.80 5.28
CA VAL A 903 -19.08 25.70 5.11
C VAL A 903 -19.82 25.85 6.43
N MET A 904 -20.29 24.76 7.02
CA MET A 904 -20.97 24.74 8.32
C MET A 904 -20.19 23.85 9.28
N ILE A 905 -19.63 24.44 10.35
CA ILE A 905 -18.87 23.69 11.35
C ILE A 905 -19.85 22.91 12.23
N PRO A 906 -19.74 21.57 12.35
CA PRO A 906 -20.60 20.78 13.23
C PRO A 906 -20.50 21.22 14.69
N GLU A 907 -21.55 20.98 15.47
CA GLU A 907 -21.60 21.36 16.89
C GLU A 907 -20.46 20.72 17.69
N HIS A 908 -19.86 21.49 18.60
CA HIS A 908 -18.75 21.07 19.46
C HIS A 908 -17.51 20.49 18.73
N ARG A 909 -17.21 20.92 17.49
CA ARG A 909 -16.16 20.30 16.63
C ARG A 909 -14.79 20.16 17.31
N LEU A 910 -14.40 21.10 18.18
CA LEU A 910 -13.14 20.98 18.93
C LEU A 910 -13.13 19.78 19.90
N ALA A 911 -14.23 19.48 20.57
CA ALA A 911 -14.30 18.32 21.46
C ALA A 911 -14.17 17.01 20.67
N VAL A 912 -14.89 16.90 19.56
CA VAL A 912 -14.83 15.74 18.65
C VAL A 912 -13.41 15.52 18.11
N LEU A 913 -12.74 16.57 17.62
CA LEU A 913 -11.34 16.50 17.18
C LEU A 913 -10.38 16.03 18.29
N LEU A 914 -10.63 16.42 19.55
CA LEU A 914 -9.80 16.02 20.69
C LEU A 914 -10.07 14.58 21.18
N ASP A 915 -11.19 13.97 20.78
CA ASP A 915 -11.47 12.54 20.99
C ASP A 915 -11.00 11.69 19.79
N GLU A 916 -11.19 12.15 18.54
CA GLU A 916 -10.59 11.57 17.32
C GLU A 916 -9.07 11.35 17.49
N VAL A 917 -8.36 12.32 18.09
CA VAL A 917 -6.92 12.21 18.39
C VAL A 917 -6.60 11.13 19.43
N LYS A 918 -7.44 10.94 20.47
CA LYS A 918 -7.23 9.90 21.49
C LYS A 918 -7.46 8.52 20.92
N ASP A 919 -8.50 8.35 20.13
CA ASP A 919 -8.81 7.07 19.48
C ASP A 919 -7.77 6.75 18.40
N GLY A 920 -7.24 7.77 17.71
CA GLY A 920 -6.04 7.67 16.89
C GLY A 920 -4.80 7.20 17.67
N TRP A 921 -4.56 7.70 18.88
CA TRP A 921 -3.45 7.23 19.72
C TRP A 921 -3.66 5.80 20.24
N ILE A 922 -4.88 5.44 20.65
CA ILE A 922 -5.25 4.09 21.12
C ILE A 922 -5.09 3.06 19.99
N SER A 923 -5.60 3.36 18.80
CA SER A 923 -5.62 2.43 17.66
C SER A 923 -4.21 2.16 17.10
N ASN A 924 -3.37 3.18 16.97
CA ASN A 924 -2.00 3.05 16.48
C ASN A 924 -1.01 2.49 17.52
N CYS A 925 -1.35 2.49 18.82
CA CYS A 925 -0.48 1.97 19.87
C CYS A 925 -0.64 0.43 20.00
N LEU A 926 0.36 -0.30 19.46
CA LEU A 926 0.39 -1.77 19.38
C LEU A 926 0.12 -2.51 20.71
N TYR A 927 0.62 -1.97 21.82
CA TYR A 927 0.49 -2.59 23.15
C TYR A 927 -0.54 -1.89 24.06
N HIS A 928 -1.45 -1.07 23.50
CA HIS A 928 -2.44 -0.33 24.30
C HIS A 928 -3.43 -1.28 24.98
N ASN A 929 -3.23 -1.53 26.27
CA ASN A 929 -3.97 -2.54 27.02
C ASN A 929 -4.59 -1.99 28.32
N THR A 930 -5.02 -0.73 28.28
CA THR A 930 -5.60 0.01 29.42
C THR A 930 -7.03 0.47 29.12
N ALA A 931 -7.91 0.44 30.12
CA ALA A 931 -9.30 0.94 29.98
C ALA A 931 -9.41 2.46 30.21
N ALA A 932 -8.31 3.14 30.50
CA ALA A 932 -8.27 4.59 30.68
C ALA A 932 -7.87 5.26 29.35
N SER A 933 -8.61 6.28 28.94
CA SER A 933 -8.27 7.09 27.76
C SER A 933 -6.95 7.88 27.98
N PRO A 934 -6.14 8.07 26.93
CA PRO A 934 -4.86 8.73 27.07
C PRO A 934 -5.00 10.23 27.39
N SER A 935 -4.07 10.75 28.17
CA SER A 935 -4.03 12.16 28.56
C SER A 935 -3.45 13.01 27.43
N LEU A 936 -4.21 13.99 26.92
CA LEU A 936 -3.73 14.96 25.92
C LEU A 936 -2.58 15.86 26.42
N TYR A 937 -2.20 15.78 27.70
CA TYR A 937 -1.11 16.55 28.30
C TYR A 937 0.24 15.81 28.33
N VAL A 938 0.29 14.54 27.92
CA VAL A 938 1.49 13.68 27.95
C VAL A 938 1.48 12.77 26.74
N ASP A 939 2.60 12.65 26.04
CA ASP A 939 2.72 11.79 24.86
C ASP A 939 2.33 10.33 25.19
N HIS A 940 1.43 9.75 24.41
CA HIS A 940 0.94 8.41 24.68
C HIS A 940 1.95 7.34 24.26
N SER A 941 2.47 6.60 25.24
CA SER A 941 3.33 5.44 25.04
C SER A 941 2.91 4.30 25.97
N CYS A 942 2.89 3.07 25.44
CA CYS A 942 2.73 1.84 26.22
C CYS A 942 3.95 0.96 25.98
N GLU A 943 4.65 0.57 27.06
CA GLU A 943 5.84 -0.25 26.95
C GLU A 943 5.51 -1.74 26.75
N ARG A 944 6.37 -2.45 26.00
CA ARG A 944 6.20 -3.88 25.68
C ARG A 944 6.18 -4.78 26.92
N ASP A 945 6.87 -4.41 28.00
CA ASP A 945 6.92 -5.19 29.24
C ASP A 945 5.64 -5.09 30.10
N ASP A 946 4.77 -4.12 29.84
CA ASP A 946 3.44 -3.96 30.45
C ASP A 946 2.34 -4.80 29.75
N PHE A 947 2.70 -5.55 28.71
CA PHE A 947 1.81 -6.44 27.97
C PHE A 947 2.04 -7.93 28.36
N PRO A 948 1.00 -8.79 28.39
CA PRO A 948 1.12 -10.20 28.84
C PRO A 948 1.85 -11.12 27.84
N LEU A 949 3.17 -10.94 27.68
CA LEU A 949 4.00 -11.71 26.74
C LEU A 949 4.72 -12.91 27.36
N LYS A 950 4.73 -13.03 28.69
CA LYS A 950 5.57 -14.01 29.40
C LYS A 950 4.69 -14.99 30.18
N THR A 951 4.97 -16.30 30.04
CA THR A 951 4.32 -17.33 30.87
C THR A 951 4.79 -17.18 32.32
N VAL A 952 3.89 -16.72 33.21
CA VAL A 952 4.19 -16.47 34.63
C VAL A 952 3.85 -17.69 35.50
N LEU A 953 2.92 -18.55 35.05
CA LEU A 953 2.53 -19.77 35.77
C LEU A 953 2.14 -20.90 34.81
N GLU A 954 2.49 -22.14 35.16
CA GLU A 954 2.01 -23.36 34.50
C GLU A 954 1.17 -24.21 35.47
N LEU A 955 -0.07 -24.49 35.12
CA LEU A 955 -0.96 -25.40 35.84
C LEU A 955 -0.81 -26.82 35.27
N ARG A 956 -0.69 -27.82 36.15
CA ARG A 956 -0.29 -29.20 35.79
C ARG A 956 -1.12 -30.27 36.51
N HIS A 957 -2.44 -30.07 36.61
CA HIS A 957 -3.35 -30.96 37.36
C HIS A 957 -4.08 -31.99 36.49
N HIS A 958 -4.18 -31.75 35.17
CA HIS A 958 -4.70 -32.73 34.21
C HIS A 958 -3.65 -33.80 33.89
N LYS A 959 -4.13 -34.95 33.40
CA LYS A 959 -3.32 -36.14 33.06
C LYS A 959 -3.21 -36.39 31.56
N ASP A 960 -4.02 -35.68 30.77
CA ASP A 960 -4.14 -35.84 29.31
C ASP A 960 -4.41 -34.46 28.68
N GLU A 961 -4.55 -34.38 27.35
CA GLU A 961 -4.82 -33.17 26.56
C GLU A 961 -5.85 -32.23 27.19
N VAL A 962 -5.56 -30.92 27.22
CA VAL A 962 -6.51 -29.89 27.69
C VAL A 962 -7.16 -29.26 26.46
N TRP A 963 -8.47 -29.43 26.32
CA TRP A 963 -9.23 -29.07 25.11
C TRP A 963 -9.95 -27.73 25.21
N PHE A 964 -10.30 -27.27 26.42
CA PHE A 964 -10.97 -25.98 26.59
C PHE A 964 -10.69 -25.35 27.97
N LEU A 965 -10.80 -24.03 28.03
CA LEU A 965 -10.79 -23.27 29.29
C LEU A 965 -11.65 -22.01 29.18
N ARG A 966 -12.19 -21.54 30.32
CA ARG A 966 -12.98 -20.30 30.39
C ARG A 966 -12.94 -19.70 31.80
N PHE A 967 -12.68 -18.40 31.89
CA PHE A 967 -12.85 -17.65 33.13
C PHE A 967 -14.34 -17.44 33.45
N SER A 968 -14.65 -17.28 34.74
CA SER A 968 -15.96 -16.80 35.20
C SER A 968 -16.13 -15.31 34.86
N HIS A 969 -17.37 -14.84 34.72
CA HIS A 969 -17.68 -13.45 34.38
C HIS A 969 -17.18 -12.46 35.44
N ASP A 970 -17.17 -12.90 36.70
CA ASP A 970 -16.60 -12.18 37.84
C ASP A 970 -15.07 -12.16 37.88
N GLY A 971 -14.39 -12.92 37.01
CA GLY A 971 -12.95 -13.10 36.97
C GLY A 971 -12.35 -13.83 38.18
N THR A 972 -13.13 -14.31 39.15
CA THR A 972 -12.58 -14.94 40.36
C THR A 972 -12.20 -16.41 40.18
N LYS A 973 -12.64 -17.05 39.09
CA LYS A 973 -12.44 -18.48 38.83
C LYS A 973 -12.03 -18.75 37.38
N LEU A 974 -11.27 -19.82 37.18
CA LEU A 974 -10.92 -20.39 35.88
C LEU A 974 -11.35 -21.86 35.85
N ALA A 975 -12.16 -22.25 34.88
CA ALA A 975 -12.49 -23.65 34.60
C ALA A 975 -11.65 -24.16 33.42
N THR A 976 -11.11 -25.37 33.53
CA THR A 976 -10.34 -26.05 32.47
C THR A 976 -10.88 -27.46 32.27
N THR A 977 -10.98 -27.93 31.02
CA THR A 977 -11.52 -29.25 30.68
C THR A 977 -10.51 -30.08 29.90
N SER A 978 -10.47 -31.38 30.19
CA SER A 978 -9.51 -32.30 29.58
C SER A 978 -10.17 -33.59 29.08
N LYS A 979 -9.46 -34.21 28.15
CA LYS A 979 -9.63 -35.59 27.69
C LYS A 979 -9.60 -36.62 28.83
N ASP A 980 -8.97 -36.30 29.96
CA ASP A 980 -8.88 -37.16 31.14
C ASP A 980 -10.20 -37.32 31.95
N GLY A 981 -11.30 -36.76 31.46
CA GLY A 981 -12.62 -36.80 32.09
C GLY A 981 -12.79 -35.84 33.26
N THR A 982 -11.85 -34.92 33.50
CA THR A 982 -11.93 -33.95 34.60
C THR A 982 -12.17 -32.53 34.13
N VAL A 983 -12.98 -31.81 34.93
CA VAL A 983 -13.04 -30.34 34.91
C VAL A 983 -12.41 -29.83 36.20
N VAL A 984 -11.39 -28.98 36.09
CA VAL A 984 -10.72 -28.38 37.25
C VAL A 984 -11.12 -26.92 37.36
N ILE A 985 -11.55 -26.51 38.56
CA ILE A 985 -11.87 -25.12 38.89
C ILE A 985 -10.75 -24.56 39.77
N TYR A 986 -10.12 -23.48 39.33
CA TYR A 986 -9.10 -22.73 40.06
C TYR A 986 -9.67 -21.40 40.57
N ASP A 987 -9.18 -20.93 41.71
CA ASP A 987 -9.27 -19.52 42.14
C ASP A 987 -8.21 -18.71 41.40
N THR A 988 -8.57 -17.58 40.76
CA THR A 988 -7.63 -16.76 39.98
C THR A 988 -6.69 -15.90 40.82
N THR A 989 -6.95 -15.74 42.12
CA THR A 989 -6.09 -14.94 43.01
C THR A 989 -4.88 -15.73 43.52
N THR A 990 -5.01 -17.05 43.70
CA THR A 990 -3.90 -17.91 44.15
C THR A 990 -3.58 -19.10 43.25
N PHE A 991 -4.35 -19.28 42.16
CA PHE A 991 -4.28 -20.43 41.23
C PHE A 991 -4.32 -21.80 41.90
N LYS A 992 -4.95 -21.87 43.08
CA LYS A 992 -5.23 -23.12 43.78
C LYS A 992 -6.50 -23.75 43.22
N VAL A 993 -6.46 -25.06 43.10
CA VAL A 993 -7.63 -25.88 42.79
C VAL A 993 -8.66 -25.74 43.92
N LEU A 994 -9.86 -25.28 43.58
CA LEU A 994 -11.04 -25.26 44.43
C LEU A 994 -11.75 -26.61 44.38
N HIS A 995 -12.00 -27.11 43.15
CA HIS A 995 -12.71 -28.36 42.90
C HIS A 995 -12.09 -29.12 41.71
N ILE A 996 -12.10 -30.45 41.79
CA ILE A 996 -11.82 -31.36 40.66
C ILE A 996 -13.09 -32.16 40.44
N LEU A 997 -13.79 -31.89 39.34
CA LEU A 997 -15.03 -32.52 38.96
C LEU A 997 -14.68 -33.71 38.07
N ALA A 998 -14.71 -34.92 38.62
CA ALA A 998 -14.19 -36.15 38.00
C ALA A 998 -15.24 -37.27 37.93
N GLU A 999 -16.52 -36.90 37.76
CA GLU A 999 -17.63 -37.85 37.64
C GLU A 999 -17.99 -38.19 36.18
N HIS A 1000 -17.36 -37.53 35.20
CA HIS A 1000 -17.50 -37.85 33.78
C HIS A 1000 -16.74 -39.13 33.43
N GLU A 1001 -17.29 -39.92 32.51
CA GLU A 1001 -16.70 -41.18 32.04
C GLU A 1001 -15.95 -41.03 30.71
N SER A 1002 -16.17 -39.90 30.00
CA SER A 1002 -15.49 -39.53 28.76
C SER A 1002 -14.90 -38.12 28.83
N GLY A 1003 -14.05 -37.76 27.86
CA GLY A 1003 -13.38 -36.47 27.79
C GLY A 1003 -14.35 -35.29 27.66
N VAL A 1004 -14.03 -34.17 28.32
CA VAL A 1004 -14.90 -32.99 28.41
C VAL A 1004 -14.42 -31.90 27.45
N CYS A 1005 -15.27 -31.52 26.48
CA CYS A 1005 -14.91 -30.75 25.30
C CYS A 1005 -15.26 -29.24 25.35
N TYR A 1006 -16.14 -28.84 26.27
CA TYR A 1006 -16.63 -27.46 26.43
C TYR A 1006 -17.08 -27.18 27.86
N VAL A 1007 -17.10 -25.90 28.26
CA VAL A 1007 -17.61 -25.44 29.57
C VAL A 1007 -18.27 -24.05 29.49
N ALA A 1008 -19.37 -23.86 30.21
CA ALA A 1008 -20.10 -22.59 30.25
C ALA A 1008 -20.51 -22.18 31.68
N TRP A 1009 -20.02 -21.03 32.13
CA TRP A 1009 -20.41 -20.39 33.39
C TRP A 1009 -21.81 -19.76 33.27
N SER A 1010 -22.61 -19.81 34.33
CA SER A 1010 -23.84 -19.01 34.42
C SER A 1010 -23.50 -17.51 34.58
N PRO A 1011 -24.41 -16.58 34.24
CA PRO A 1011 -24.15 -15.13 34.34
C PRO A 1011 -23.89 -14.61 35.76
N ASP A 1012 -24.25 -15.40 36.78
CA ASP A 1012 -23.98 -15.14 38.20
C ASP A 1012 -22.78 -15.95 38.76
N ASP A 1013 -22.12 -16.72 37.90
CA ASP A 1013 -21.02 -17.65 38.18
C ASP A 1013 -21.29 -18.68 39.30
N THR A 1014 -22.56 -18.92 39.69
CA THR A 1014 -22.92 -19.93 40.71
C THR A 1014 -23.05 -21.33 40.12
N LYS A 1015 -23.13 -21.46 38.80
CA LYS A 1015 -23.28 -22.72 38.08
C LYS A 1015 -22.32 -22.84 36.90
N LEU A 1016 -22.04 -24.08 36.56
CA LEU A 1016 -21.16 -24.46 35.46
C LEU A 1016 -21.83 -25.58 34.67
N ILE A 1017 -21.87 -25.48 33.35
CA ILE A 1017 -22.26 -26.59 32.45
C ILE A 1017 -20.98 -27.16 31.85
N SER A 1018 -20.82 -28.48 31.88
CA SER A 1018 -19.79 -29.21 31.15
C SER A 1018 -20.42 -30.10 30.08
N CYS A 1019 -19.77 -30.18 28.92
CA CYS A 1019 -20.21 -30.99 27.77
C CYS A 1019 -19.23 -32.16 27.58
N ALA A 1020 -19.73 -33.39 27.58
CA ALA A 1020 -18.94 -34.59 27.35
C ALA A 1020 -18.97 -35.02 25.88
N GLN A 1021 -17.83 -35.52 25.40
CA GLN A 1021 -17.69 -36.04 24.05
C GLN A 1021 -18.34 -37.43 23.89
N ALA A 1022 -18.01 -38.12 22.80
CA ALA A 1022 -18.56 -39.44 22.47
C ALA A 1022 -18.35 -40.47 23.60
N GLN A 1023 -19.19 -41.51 23.60
CA GLN A 1023 -19.36 -42.53 24.66
C GLN A 1023 -20.19 -42.08 25.86
N GLU A 1024 -20.10 -40.83 26.34
CA GLU A 1024 -20.99 -40.33 27.40
C GLU A 1024 -22.17 -39.50 26.84
N ASN A 1025 -21.92 -38.68 25.81
CA ASN A 1025 -22.94 -37.83 25.15
C ASN A 1025 -23.80 -36.99 26.13
N SER A 1026 -23.23 -36.55 27.25
CA SER A 1026 -23.98 -35.87 28.31
C SER A 1026 -23.62 -34.39 28.44
N ALA A 1027 -24.56 -33.61 28.98
CA ALA A 1027 -24.27 -32.32 29.60
C ALA A 1027 -24.54 -32.43 31.11
N ARG A 1028 -23.64 -31.91 31.94
CA ARG A 1028 -23.82 -31.89 33.41
C ARG A 1028 -23.81 -30.46 33.93
N VAL A 1029 -24.69 -30.18 34.88
CA VAL A 1029 -24.79 -28.87 35.53
C VAL A 1029 -24.31 -28.98 36.98
N TRP A 1030 -23.34 -28.16 37.35
CA TRP A 1030 -22.64 -28.22 38.64
C TRP A 1030 -22.89 -26.96 39.46
N ASP A 1031 -22.83 -27.09 40.79
CA ASP A 1031 -22.73 -25.95 41.71
C ASP A 1031 -21.25 -25.57 41.93
N THR A 1032 -20.91 -24.30 41.70
CA THR A 1032 -19.51 -23.83 41.71
C THR A 1032 -18.93 -23.56 43.10
N LYS A 1033 -19.75 -23.68 44.16
CA LYS A 1033 -19.36 -23.49 45.57
C LYS A 1033 -19.22 -24.81 46.31
N THR A 1034 -19.96 -25.84 45.92
CA THR A 1034 -19.85 -27.19 46.51
C THR A 1034 -19.11 -28.18 45.63
N GLY A 1035 -18.99 -27.93 44.32
CA GLY A 1035 -18.41 -28.87 43.36
C GLY A 1035 -19.24 -30.14 43.17
N LEU A 1036 -20.56 -30.05 43.37
CA LEU A 1036 -21.49 -31.19 43.23
C LEU A 1036 -22.23 -31.09 41.89
N CYS A 1037 -22.43 -32.23 41.23
CA CYS A 1037 -23.36 -32.33 40.11
C CYS A 1037 -24.80 -32.12 40.63
N LEU A 1038 -25.54 -31.21 40.01
CA LEU A 1038 -26.95 -30.93 40.31
C LEU A 1038 -27.86 -31.85 39.51
N PHE A 1039 -27.56 -32.04 38.22
CA PHE A 1039 -28.24 -32.98 37.33
C PHE A 1039 -27.42 -33.23 36.04
N THR A 1040 -27.72 -34.36 35.39
CA THR A 1040 -27.13 -34.80 34.12
C THR A 1040 -28.23 -34.90 33.06
N ILE A 1041 -28.02 -34.30 31.89
CA ILE A 1041 -28.85 -34.46 30.70
C ILE A 1041 -28.13 -35.45 29.77
N SER A 1042 -28.75 -36.59 29.49
CA SER A 1042 -28.22 -37.65 28.63
C SER A 1042 -29.22 -38.07 27.54
N GLU A 1043 -29.94 -37.10 26.97
CA GLU A 1043 -30.92 -37.32 25.89
C GLU A 1043 -30.27 -37.43 24.50
N PHE A 1044 -28.98 -37.11 24.36
CA PHE A 1044 -28.29 -37.00 23.07
C PHE A 1044 -27.69 -38.34 22.61
N THR A 1045 -27.83 -38.67 21.32
CA THR A 1045 -27.24 -39.88 20.71
C THR A 1045 -25.83 -39.65 20.13
N TYR A 1046 -25.41 -38.39 20.01
CA TYR A 1046 -24.07 -37.97 19.59
C TYR A 1046 -23.46 -36.98 20.60
N ALA A 1047 -22.15 -36.72 20.46
CA ALA A 1047 -21.40 -35.83 21.33
C ALA A 1047 -22.05 -34.45 21.46
N VAL A 1048 -22.06 -33.93 22.69
CA VAL A 1048 -22.42 -32.53 22.97
C VAL A 1048 -21.21 -31.67 22.63
N SER A 1049 -21.41 -30.60 21.85
CA SER A 1049 -20.30 -29.79 21.31
C SER A 1049 -20.08 -28.47 22.03
N SER A 1050 -21.17 -27.85 22.50
CA SER A 1050 -21.19 -26.48 23.03
C SER A 1050 -22.43 -26.23 23.89
N ALA A 1051 -22.36 -25.21 24.74
CA ALA A 1051 -23.50 -24.74 25.54
C ALA A 1051 -23.35 -23.26 25.89
N ALA A 1052 -24.47 -22.55 26.02
CA ALA A 1052 -24.50 -21.15 26.45
C ALA A 1052 -25.68 -20.89 27.39
N TRP A 1053 -25.47 -20.06 28.40
CA TRP A 1053 -26.54 -19.61 29.29
C TRP A 1053 -27.26 -18.40 28.70
N ALA A 1054 -28.58 -18.34 28.89
CA ALA A 1054 -29.30 -17.09 28.68
C ALA A 1054 -28.91 -16.07 29.77
N PRO A 1055 -28.87 -14.75 29.49
CA PRO A 1055 -28.54 -13.73 30.49
C PRO A 1055 -29.45 -13.72 31.74
N ASN A 1056 -30.62 -14.37 31.69
CA ASN A 1056 -31.52 -14.55 32.83
C ASN A 1056 -31.01 -15.56 33.90
N GLY A 1057 -30.00 -16.39 33.59
CA GLY A 1057 -29.45 -17.43 34.48
C GLY A 1057 -30.39 -18.60 34.80
N GLN A 1058 -31.61 -18.64 34.25
CA GLN A 1058 -32.64 -19.66 34.51
C GLN A 1058 -32.76 -20.70 33.39
N THR A 1059 -32.29 -20.38 32.19
CA THR A 1059 -32.36 -21.23 31.00
C THR A 1059 -31.04 -21.26 30.26
N PHE A 1060 -30.74 -22.38 29.60
CA PHE A 1060 -29.51 -22.55 28.82
C PHE A 1060 -29.76 -23.36 27.55
N VAL A 1061 -28.96 -23.07 26.52
CA VAL A 1061 -28.97 -23.73 25.22
C VAL A 1061 -27.81 -24.74 25.18
N ILE A 1062 -28.07 -25.93 24.63
CA ILE A 1062 -27.05 -26.94 24.36
C ILE A 1062 -27.06 -27.27 22.87
N GLY A 1063 -25.87 -27.35 22.27
CA GLY A 1063 -25.61 -27.81 20.91
C GLY A 1063 -25.02 -29.22 20.89
N SER A 1064 -25.49 -30.05 19.97
CA SER A 1064 -25.01 -31.41 19.73
C SER A 1064 -24.80 -31.66 18.24
N GLN A 1065 -23.98 -32.67 17.92
CA GLN A 1065 -23.84 -33.19 16.56
C GLN A 1065 -24.94 -34.23 16.19
N ASP A 1066 -25.92 -34.41 17.08
CA ASP A 1066 -27.10 -35.24 16.84
C ASP A 1066 -28.03 -34.61 15.78
N ILE A 1067 -28.60 -35.46 14.90
CA ILE A 1067 -29.57 -35.05 13.88
C ILE A 1067 -30.98 -34.90 14.49
N GLN A 1068 -31.28 -35.62 15.58
CA GLN A 1068 -32.60 -35.59 16.24
C GLN A 1068 -32.70 -34.51 17.33
N LEU A 1069 -31.57 -34.11 17.93
CA LEU A 1069 -31.53 -33.19 19.07
C LEU A 1069 -30.33 -32.23 18.97
N GLY A 1070 -30.12 -31.66 17.78
CA GLY A 1070 -28.97 -30.79 17.49
C GLY A 1070 -28.92 -29.49 18.29
N LEU A 1071 -30.07 -28.86 18.56
CA LEU A 1071 -30.16 -27.60 19.30
C LEU A 1071 -31.45 -27.53 20.13
N GLY A 1072 -31.33 -27.26 21.43
CA GLY A 1072 -32.48 -27.14 22.34
C GLY A 1072 -32.26 -26.14 23.47
N LEU A 1073 -33.33 -25.88 24.23
CA LEU A 1073 -33.37 -24.98 25.38
C LEU A 1073 -33.87 -25.74 26.61
N TRP A 1074 -33.15 -25.68 27.72
CA TRP A 1074 -33.46 -26.39 28.97
C TRP A 1074 -33.60 -25.41 30.16
N ASN A 1075 -34.29 -25.85 31.21
CA ASN A 1075 -34.38 -25.14 32.49
C ASN A 1075 -33.40 -25.68 33.55
N LEU A 1076 -33.32 -24.98 34.69
CA LEU A 1076 -32.54 -25.38 35.88
C LEU A 1076 -33.04 -26.69 36.57
N GLN A 1077 -34.08 -27.34 36.04
CA GLN A 1077 -34.61 -28.63 36.51
C GLN A 1077 -34.21 -29.79 35.57
N GLY A 1078 -33.52 -29.50 34.46
CA GLY A 1078 -33.14 -30.48 33.44
C GLY A 1078 -34.24 -30.78 32.40
N GLU A 1079 -35.36 -30.09 32.44
CA GLU A 1079 -36.48 -30.26 31.52
C GLU A 1079 -36.27 -29.44 30.24
N LYS A 1080 -36.60 -30.02 29.08
CA LYS A 1080 -36.51 -29.35 27.77
C LYS A 1080 -37.71 -28.45 27.54
N ILE A 1081 -37.46 -27.15 27.36
CA ILE A 1081 -38.45 -26.09 27.10
C ILE A 1081 -38.76 -25.97 25.61
N TYR A 1082 -37.72 -26.07 24.76
CA TYR A 1082 -37.82 -25.85 23.33
C TYR A 1082 -36.75 -26.63 22.55
N GLU A 1083 -36.99 -26.85 21.26
CA GLU A 1083 -36.16 -27.66 20.36
C GLU A 1083 -36.25 -27.03 18.97
N TRP A 1084 -35.13 -26.58 18.42
CA TRP A 1084 -35.08 -25.97 17.08
C TRP A 1084 -35.04 -27.07 16.02
N LYS A 1085 -35.94 -27.01 15.04
CA LYS A 1085 -36.13 -28.07 14.04
C LYS A 1085 -35.93 -27.53 12.62
N GLU A 1086 -34.72 -27.70 12.12
CA GLU A 1086 -34.38 -27.51 10.71
C GLU A 1086 -33.64 -28.74 10.17
N ASP A 1087 -33.60 -28.88 8.84
CA ASP A 1087 -33.02 -30.06 8.19
C ASP A 1087 -31.51 -30.17 8.44
N SER A 1088 -31.11 -31.27 9.10
CA SER A 1088 -29.72 -31.63 9.41
C SER A 1088 -28.94 -30.61 10.25
N LEU A 1089 -29.56 -30.10 11.31
CA LEU A 1089 -28.94 -29.18 12.28
C LEU A 1089 -27.91 -29.92 13.16
N ARG A 1090 -26.61 -29.85 12.82
CA ARG A 1090 -25.47 -30.36 13.61
C ARG A 1090 -24.59 -29.23 14.14
N VAL A 1091 -24.66 -28.95 15.44
CA VAL A 1091 -23.94 -27.81 16.03
C VAL A 1091 -22.47 -28.14 16.28
N HIS A 1092 -21.58 -27.27 15.81
CA HIS A 1092 -20.14 -27.28 16.13
C HIS A 1092 -19.80 -26.39 17.32
N ASP A 1093 -20.31 -25.16 17.34
CA ASP A 1093 -20.20 -24.23 18.47
C ASP A 1093 -21.39 -23.25 18.47
N LEU A 1094 -21.68 -22.60 19.59
CA LEU A 1094 -22.78 -21.64 19.71
C LEU A 1094 -22.50 -20.55 20.74
N ALA A 1095 -23.07 -19.36 20.51
CA ALA A 1095 -23.00 -18.24 21.44
C ALA A 1095 -24.35 -17.49 21.52
N ILE A 1096 -24.71 -17.05 22.72
CA ILE A 1096 -25.81 -16.10 22.95
C ILE A 1096 -25.19 -14.72 23.16
N SER A 1097 -25.77 -13.68 22.55
CA SER A 1097 -25.29 -12.31 22.68
C SER A 1097 -25.43 -11.80 24.14
N PRO A 1098 -24.50 -10.96 24.64
CA PRO A 1098 -24.55 -10.45 26.02
C PRO A 1098 -25.85 -9.76 26.44
N ASP A 1099 -26.52 -9.07 25.52
CA ASP A 1099 -27.83 -8.45 25.72
C ASP A 1099 -29.02 -9.44 25.65
N GLY A 1100 -28.80 -10.66 25.16
CA GLY A 1100 -29.79 -11.74 25.11
C GLY A 1100 -30.77 -11.70 23.96
N GLN A 1101 -30.55 -10.87 22.92
CA GLN A 1101 -31.42 -10.80 21.75
C GLN A 1101 -31.09 -11.82 20.66
N ARG A 1102 -29.81 -12.15 20.45
CA ARG A 1102 -29.35 -13.02 19.35
C ARG A 1102 -28.77 -14.33 19.88
N LEU A 1103 -29.09 -15.42 19.20
CA LEU A 1103 -28.45 -16.74 19.36
C LEU A 1103 -27.79 -17.09 18.03
N VAL A 1104 -26.45 -17.16 18.03
CA VAL A 1104 -25.65 -17.49 16.85
C VAL A 1104 -25.14 -18.93 16.96
N VAL A 1105 -25.33 -19.71 15.90
CA VAL A 1105 -25.08 -21.16 15.87
C VAL A 1105 -24.21 -21.52 14.67
N LEU A 1106 -23.07 -22.16 14.92
CA LEU A 1106 -22.20 -22.68 13.88
C LEU A 1106 -22.54 -24.13 13.53
N LEU A 1107 -22.76 -24.37 12.25
CA LEU A 1107 -22.74 -25.68 11.61
C LEU A 1107 -21.38 -25.86 10.89
N GLU A 1108 -21.16 -26.99 10.24
CA GLU A 1108 -19.87 -27.29 9.59
C GLU A 1108 -19.47 -26.25 8.52
N GLN A 1109 -20.43 -25.73 7.73
CA GLN A 1109 -20.22 -24.75 6.65
C GLN A 1109 -21.27 -23.62 6.63
N ARG A 1110 -22.09 -23.49 7.69
CA ARG A 1110 -23.20 -22.52 7.77
C ARG A 1110 -23.26 -21.84 9.12
N ILE A 1111 -23.68 -20.58 9.12
CA ILE A 1111 -23.91 -19.75 10.31
C ILE A 1111 -25.41 -19.42 10.34
N PHE A 1112 -26.10 -19.75 11.44
CA PHE A 1112 -27.49 -19.36 11.66
C PHE A 1112 -27.56 -18.31 12.78
N VAL A 1113 -28.39 -17.28 12.59
CA VAL A 1113 -28.75 -16.31 13.63
C VAL A 1113 -30.23 -16.40 13.91
N TYR A 1114 -30.58 -16.67 15.16
CA TYR A 1114 -31.94 -16.65 15.67
C TYR A 1114 -32.15 -15.45 16.58
N ASP A 1115 -33.35 -14.88 16.56
CA ASP A 1115 -33.84 -14.08 17.68
C ASP A 1115 -34.07 -15.03 18.86
N PHE A 1116 -33.47 -14.75 20.02
CA PHE A 1116 -33.56 -15.63 21.18
C PHE A 1116 -34.91 -15.54 21.93
N VAL A 1117 -35.64 -14.43 21.74
CA VAL A 1117 -36.93 -14.14 22.39
C VAL A 1117 -38.09 -14.70 21.56
N THR A 1118 -38.14 -14.41 20.26
CA THR A 1118 -39.18 -14.92 19.34
C THR A 1118 -38.88 -16.35 18.88
N ARG A 1119 -37.60 -16.75 18.86
CA ARG A 1119 -37.05 -18.04 18.40
C ARG A 1119 -37.09 -18.25 16.88
N GLU A 1120 -37.40 -17.20 16.13
CA GLU A 1120 -37.41 -17.19 14.67
C GLU A 1120 -35.99 -17.03 14.11
N LYS A 1121 -35.71 -17.61 12.92
CA LYS A 1121 -34.42 -17.43 12.23
C LYS A 1121 -34.42 -16.08 11.53
N LEU A 1122 -33.45 -15.23 11.87
CA LEU A 1122 -33.24 -13.92 11.26
C LEU A 1122 -32.38 -14.07 9.99
N CYS A 1123 -31.24 -14.75 10.10
CA CYS A 1123 -30.23 -14.82 9.04
C CYS A 1123 -29.64 -16.23 8.91
N GLU A 1124 -29.22 -16.57 7.69
CA GLU A 1124 -28.44 -17.77 7.35
C GLU A 1124 -27.36 -17.38 6.34
N TRP A 1125 -26.09 -17.63 6.69
CA TRP A 1125 -24.96 -17.48 5.78
C TRP A 1125 -24.30 -18.83 5.52
N ALA A 1126 -24.06 -19.16 4.25
CA ALA A 1126 -23.32 -20.33 3.83
C ALA A 1126 -21.93 -19.93 3.35
N LEU A 1127 -20.91 -20.73 3.69
CA LEU A 1127 -19.52 -20.51 3.31
C LEU A 1127 -19.02 -21.76 2.58
N GLU A 1128 -18.84 -21.64 1.27
CA GLU A 1128 -18.34 -22.73 0.42
C GLU A 1128 -16.87 -23.06 0.75
N ASP A 1129 -16.52 -24.35 0.64
CA ASP A 1129 -15.17 -24.94 0.84
C ASP A 1129 -14.44 -24.66 2.17
N VAL A 1130 -15.06 -23.98 3.14
CA VAL A 1130 -14.45 -23.64 4.45
C VAL A 1130 -15.22 -24.27 5.61
N LYS A 1131 -14.50 -24.85 6.58
CA LYS A 1131 -15.06 -25.44 7.79
C LYS A 1131 -14.97 -24.49 8.99
N LEU A 1132 -16.11 -24.28 9.63
CA LEU A 1132 -16.26 -23.42 10.81
C LEU A 1132 -15.99 -24.21 12.09
N THR A 1133 -15.34 -23.59 13.08
CA THR A 1133 -14.79 -24.33 14.23
C THR A 1133 -15.11 -23.75 15.61
N SER A 1134 -15.20 -22.43 15.76
CA SER A 1134 -15.64 -21.80 17.01
C SER A 1134 -16.14 -20.38 16.82
N ILE A 1135 -16.93 -19.89 17.78
CA ILE A 1135 -17.49 -18.54 17.80
C ILE A 1135 -17.34 -17.86 19.17
N ASN A 1136 -17.04 -16.56 19.15
CA ASN A 1136 -17.26 -15.67 20.30
C ASN A 1136 -17.99 -14.40 19.86
N ILE A 1137 -18.84 -13.85 20.74
CA ILE A 1137 -19.56 -12.59 20.52
C ILE A 1137 -18.92 -11.52 21.42
N SER A 1138 -18.74 -10.33 20.85
CA SER A 1138 -18.19 -9.16 21.54
C SER A 1138 -19.16 -8.58 22.57
N ARG A 1139 -18.62 -7.87 23.57
CA ARG A 1139 -19.39 -7.35 24.72
C ARG A 1139 -20.47 -6.32 24.38
N ASN A 1140 -20.40 -5.72 23.19
CA ASN A 1140 -21.41 -4.78 22.68
C ASN A 1140 -22.54 -5.48 21.89
N SER A 1141 -22.56 -6.82 21.79
CA SER A 1141 -23.51 -7.63 21.01
C SER A 1141 -23.51 -7.42 19.48
N HIS A 1142 -22.67 -6.55 18.92
CA HIS A 1142 -22.70 -6.26 17.47
C HIS A 1142 -21.78 -7.18 16.65
N HIS A 1143 -20.60 -7.53 17.15
CA HIS A 1143 -19.62 -8.29 16.36
C HIS A 1143 -19.45 -9.74 16.84
N MET A 1144 -19.34 -10.67 15.90
CA MET A 1144 -18.95 -12.06 16.10
C MET A 1144 -17.56 -12.35 15.52
N LEU A 1145 -16.79 -13.16 16.24
CA LEU A 1145 -15.46 -13.65 15.87
C LEU A 1145 -15.57 -15.15 15.55
N ILE A 1146 -15.16 -15.55 14.34
CA ILE A 1146 -15.32 -16.94 13.85
C ILE A 1146 -13.97 -17.52 13.39
N SER A 1147 -13.55 -18.62 14.00
CA SER A 1147 -12.35 -19.39 13.59
C SER A 1147 -12.66 -20.40 12.49
N MET A 1148 -11.80 -20.47 11.47
CA MET A 1148 -11.97 -21.28 10.26
C MET A 1148 -10.71 -22.08 9.91
N ASN A 1149 -10.87 -23.26 9.29
CA ASN A 1149 -9.74 -24.14 8.90
C ASN A 1149 -8.95 -23.68 7.65
N ASP A 1150 -9.24 -22.50 7.12
CA ASP A 1150 -8.48 -21.83 6.04
C ASP A 1150 -7.37 -20.93 6.63
N ASN A 1151 -6.81 -21.32 7.78
CA ASN A 1151 -5.81 -20.55 8.54
C ASN A 1151 -6.21 -19.07 8.78
N LYS A 1152 -7.51 -18.83 8.96
CA LYS A 1152 -8.14 -17.50 9.04
C LYS A 1152 -9.17 -17.43 10.16
N ILE A 1153 -9.27 -16.26 10.77
CA ILE A 1153 -10.34 -15.86 11.68
C ILE A 1153 -11.02 -14.63 11.06
N ARG A 1154 -12.35 -14.53 11.12
CA ARG A 1154 -13.08 -13.35 10.64
C ARG A 1154 -13.78 -12.66 11.80
N LEU A 1155 -13.70 -11.34 11.83
CA LEU A 1155 -14.58 -10.46 12.59
C LEU A 1155 -15.71 -10.04 11.65
N MET A 1156 -16.95 -10.34 12.04
CA MET A 1156 -18.15 -10.08 11.25
C MET A 1156 -19.20 -9.38 12.09
N ASP A 1157 -20.02 -8.53 11.47
CA ASP A 1157 -21.22 -7.98 12.10
C ASP A 1157 -22.35 -9.02 12.18
N ILE A 1158 -23.14 -9.00 13.26
CA ILE A 1158 -24.13 -10.04 13.60
C ILE A 1158 -25.48 -9.84 12.90
N ASP A 1159 -25.82 -8.64 12.44
CA ASP A 1159 -27.11 -8.35 11.79
C ASP A 1159 -26.99 -8.27 10.25
N THR A 1160 -25.85 -7.82 9.73
CA THR A 1160 -25.57 -7.74 8.28
C THR A 1160 -24.82 -8.97 7.75
N GLY A 1161 -23.94 -9.57 8.57
CA GLY A 1161 -23.00 -10.61 8.12
C GLY A 1161 -21.79 -10.08 7.34
N GLU A 1162 -21.57 -8.76 7.29
CA GLU A 1162 -20.39 -8.18 6.62
C GLU A 1162 -19.09 -8.52 7.36
N VAL A 1163 -18.01 -8.76 6.61
CA VAL A 1163 -16.68 -9.05 7.17
C VAL A 1163 -15.95 -7.73 7.43
N LEU A 1164 -15.90 -7.32 8.69
CA LEU A 1164 -15.27 -6.08 9.13
C LEU A 1164 -13.73 -6.17 9.14
N GLN A 1165 -13.18 -7.34 9.50
CA GLN A 1165 -11.74 -7.62 9.38
C GLN A 1165 -11.48 -9.13 9.33
N SER A 1166 -10.34 -9.53 8.77
CA SER A 1166 -9.81 -10.90 8.84
C SER A 1166 -8.42 -10.95 9.45
N PHE A 1167 -8.13 -12.01 10.20
CA PHE A 1167 -6.85 -12.26 10.85
C PHE A 1167 -6.26 -13.56 10.30
N SER A 1168 -4.96 -13.54 10.01
CA SER A 1168 -4.21 -14.66 9.43
C SER A 1168 -2.84 -14.80 10.08
N GLY A 1169 -2.22 -15.96 9.85
CA GLY A 1169 -0.89 -16.34 10.36
C GLY A 1169 -0.91 -17.58 11.26
N GLN A 1170 -2.00 -17.80 11.99
CA GLN A 1170 -2.23 -19.00 12.79
C GLN A 1170 -2.53 -20.20 11.91
N LYS A 1171 -1.83 -21.32 12.15
CA LYS A 1171 -2.15 -22.60 11.52
C LYS A 1171 -3.36 -23.26 12.19
N GLN A 1172 -4.36 -23.61 11.40
CA GLN A 1172 -5.51 -24.43 11.79
C GLN A 1172 -6.00 -25.21 10.57
N THR A 1173 -5.97 -26.54 10.60
CA THR A 1173 -6.23 -27.40 9.44
C THR A 1173 -7.16 -28.58 9.73
N GLU A 1174 -6.95 -29.30 10.84
CA GLU A 1174 -7.72 -30.49 11.24
C GLU A 1174 -8.41 -30.29 12.61
N PHE A 1175 -7.80 -29.53 13.52
CA PHE A 1175 -8.26 -29.43 14.91
C PHE A 1175 -9.15 -28.20 15.18
N ILE A 1176 -9.96 -28.30 16.23
CA ILE A 1176 -10.83 -27.21 16.72
C ILE A 1176 -9.98 -26.28 17.59
N ILE A 1177 -9.45 -25.22 16.98
CA ILE A 1177 -8.74 -24.16 17.66
C ILE A 1177 -9.74 -23.04 17.98
N ARG A 1178 -9.81 -22.63 19.25
CA ARG A 1178 -10.74 -21.59 19.72
C ARG A 1178 -10.06 -20.25 19.93
N SER A 1179 -10.58 -19.22 19.26
CA SER A 1179 -10.15 -17.83 19.40
C SER A 1179 -11.04 -17.05 20.38
N ALA A 1180 -10.53 -15.95 20.92
CA ALA A 1180 -11.24 -15.10 21.88
C ALA A 1180 -10.86 -13.61 21.72
N PHE A 1181 -11.79 -12.72 22.06
CA PHE A 1181 -11.49 -11.31 22.29
C PHE A 1181 -10.65 -11.12 23.56
N GLY A 1182 -9.83 -10.08 23.60
CA GLY A 1182 -8.88 -9.84 24.68
C GLY A 1182 -8.47 -8.38 24.90
N GLY A 1183 -7.82 -8.17 26.04
CA GLY A 1183 -7.33 -6.88 26.51
C GLY A 1183 -8.42 -5.89 26.92
N ALA A 1184 -8.00 -4.66 27.21
CA ALA A 1184 -8.94 -3.61 27.56
C ALA A 1184 -9.87 -3.27 26.39
N ASN A 1185 -11.17 -3.15 26.66
CA ASN A 1185 -12.22 -2.86 25.68
C ASN A 1185 -12.23 -3.78 24.45
N GLU A 1186 -11.74 -5.03 24.59
CA GLU A 1186 -11.72 -6.05 23.52
C GLU A 1186 -10.92 -5.61 22.27
N ASN A 1187 -9.93 -4.74 22.48
CA ASN A 1187 -9.00 -4.20 21.46
C ASN A 1187 -8.07 -5.24 20.81
N PHE A 1188 -8.04 -6.48 21.30
CA PHE A 1188 -7.22 -7.57 20.77
C PHE A 1188 -8.06 -8.81 20.45
N VAL A 1189 -7.55 -9.60 19.51
CA VAL A 1189 -8.00 -10.96 19.20
C VAL A 1189 -6.84 -11.91 19.50
N VAL A 1190 -7.14 -13.04 20.14
CA VAL A 1190 -6.15 -14.09 20.43
C VAL A 1190 -6.64 -15.42 19.88
N SER A 1191 -5.72 -16.22 19.35
CA SER A 1191 -5.97 -17.62 19.00
C SER A 1191 -4.81 -18.50 19.44
N GLY A 1192 -5.11 -19.76 19.76
CA GLY A 1192 -4.11 -20.82 19.67
C GLY A 1192 -3.77 -21.17 18.22
N SER A 1193 -2.97 -22.22 18.03
CA SER A 1193 -2.64 -22.79 16.73
C SER A 1193 -2.13 -24.23 16.85
N GLU A 1194 -2.19 -24.97 15.76
CA GLU A 1194 -1.57 -26.30 15.59
C GLU A 1194 -0.03 -26.27 15.52
N ASP A 1195 0.59 -25.09 15.34
CA ASP A 1195 2.04 -24.91 15.25
C ASP A 1195 2.75 -24.75 16.61
N SER A 1196 2.05 -25.05 17.71
CA SER A 1196 2.47 -24.85 19.12
C SER A 1196 2.47 -23.39 19.63
N ARG A 1197 1.91 -22.42 18.89
CA ARG A 1197 1.92 -21.00 19.28
C ARG A 1197 0.56 -20.45 19.69
N VAL A 1198 0.62 -19.30 20.38
CA VAL A 1198 -0.50 -18.37 20.56
C VAL A 1198 -0.23 -17.13 19.73
N TYR A 1199 -1.18 -16.75 18.88
CA TYR A 1199 -1.14 -15.55 18.05
C TYR A 1199 -2.03 -14.47 18.67
N ILE A 1200 -1.52 -13.23 18.73
CA ILE A 1200 -2.23 -12.05 19.26
C ILE A 1200 -2.27 -10.98 18.17
N TRP A 1201 -3.46 -10.59 17.72
CA TRP A 1201 -3.68 -9.46 16.82
C TRP A 1201 -4.38 -8.32 17.54
N ARG A 1202 -4.19 -7.11 17.04
CA ARG A 1202 -4.96 -5.91 17.39
C ARG A 1202 -6.20 -5.86 16.49
N THR A 1203 -7.33 -5.32 16.96
CA THR A 1203 -8.63 -5.38 16.23
C THR A 1203 -8.62 -4.84 14.80
N ASN A 1204 -7.67 -3.98 14.45
CA ASN A 1204 -7.47 -3.47 13.10
C ASN A 1204 -6.73 -4.43 12.15
N GLY A 1205 -6.39 -5.65 12.58
CA GLY A 1205 -5.78 -6.71 11.76
C GLY A 1205 -4.28 -6.91 11.98
N HIS A 1206 -3.57 -5.95 12.56
CA HIS A 1206 -2.14 -6.07 12.79
C HIS A 1206 -1.80 -7.18 13.79
N LEU A 1207 -0.95 -8.13 13.39
CA LEU A 1207 -0.33 -9.09 14.29
C LEU A 1207 0.61 -8.35 15.26
N VAL A 1208 0.41 -8.56 16.56
CA VAL A 1208 1.18 -7.91 17.64
C VAL A 1208 2.35 -8.81 18.02
N GLU A 1209 2.09 -10.07 18.36
CA GLU A 1209 3.12 -11.08 18.66
C GLU A 1209 2.62 -12.49 18.33
N ALA A 1210 3.56 -13.40 18.08
CA ALA A 1210 3.34 -14.85 18.06
C ALA A 1210 4.22 -15.52 19.13
N LEU A 1211 3.60 -16.12 20.14
CA LEU A 1211 4.24 -16.64 21.34
C LEU A 1211 4.37 -18.16 21.28
N ASP A 1212 5.59 -18.70 21.42
CA ASP A 1212 5.82 -20.14 21.61
C ASP A 1212 5.18 -20.60 22.92
N ALA A 1213 4.18 -21.48 22.85
CA ALA A 1213 3.21 -21.67 23.93
C ALA A 1213 3.17 -23.09 24.50
N HIS A 1214 2.83 -24.11 23.71
CA HIS A 1214 2.71 -25.50 24.18
C HIS A 1214 3.68 -26.42 23.42
N HIS A 1215 3.59 -27.74 23.63
CA HIS A 1215 4.26 -28.74 22.82
C HIS A 1215 3.22 -29.69 22.24
N GLY A 1216 2.77 -29.40 21.02
CA GLY A 1216 1.52 -29.89 20.44
C GLY A 1216 0.59 -28.73 20.08
N CYS A 1217 -0.70 -28.98 19.86
CA CYS A 1217 -1.67 -27.94 19.53
C CYS A 1217 -2.03 -27.07 20.75
N VAL A 1218 -2.43 -25.83 20.48
CA VAL A 1218 -3.02 -24.92 21.47
C VAL A 1218 -4.53 -24.85 21.21
N ASN A 1219 -5.29 -25.72 21.87
CA ASN A 1219 -6.72 -25.96 21.56
C ASN A 1219 -7.62 -24.77 21.90
N ALA A 1220 -7.31 -24.02 22.95
CA ALA A 1220 -8.13 -22.88 23.38
C ALA A 1220 -7.33 -21.80 24.11
N VAL A 1221 -7.76 -20.57 23.95
CA VAL A 1221 -7.31 -19.40 24.71
C VAL A 1221 -8.50 -18.68 25.35
N ALA A 1222 -8.28 -17.99 26.46
CA ALA A 1222 -9.25 -17.05 27.03
C ALA A 1222 -8.51 -15.90 27.71
N TRP A 1223 -9.00 -14.67 27.51
CA TRP A 1223 -8.53 -13.49 28.24
C TRP A 1223 -9.29 -13.31 29.56
N HIS A 1224 -8.64 -12.75 30.57
CA HIS A 1224 -9.28 -12.52 31.87
C HIS A 1224 -10.27 -11.34 31.80
N PRO A 1225 -11.58 -11.51 32.07
CA PRO A 1225 -12.62 -10.56 31.66
C PRO A 1225 -12.65 -9.24 32.45
N ARG A 1226 -11.91 -9.17 33.57
CA ARG A 1226 -11.80 -8.00 34.46
C ARG A 1226 -10.38 -7.46 34.64
N ASP A 1227 -9.35 -8.15 34.15
CA ASP A 1227 -7.96 -7.67 34.21
C ASP A 1227 -7.35 -7.81 32.81
N PRO A 1228 -7.05 -6.71 32.12
CA PRO A 1228 -6.48 -6.77 30.78
C PRO A 1228 -5.06 -7.36 30.77
N ARG A 1229 -4.37 -7.52 31.90
CA ARG A 1229 -2.97 -7.96 31.98
C ARG A 1229 -2.77 -9.47 32.09
N VAL A 1230 -3.82 -10.28 31.96
CA VAL A 1230 -3.74 -11.75 32.08
C VAL A 1230 -4.58 -12.47 31.02
N PHE A 1231 -4.01 -13.51 30.42
CA PHE A 1231 -4.77 -14.51 29.65
C PHE A 1231 -4.24 -15.93 29.91
N ALA A 1232 -5.01 -16.93 29.49
CA ALA A 1232 -4.66 -18.35 29.63
C ALA A 1232 -4.71 -19.10 28.29
N SER A 1233 -3.85 -20.11 28.11
CA SER A 1233 -3.90 -21.06 26.99
C SER A 1233 -3.91 -22.52 27.47
N ALA A 1234 -4.65 -23.36 26.76
CA ALA A 1234 -4.74 -24.81 26.92
C ALA A 1234 -4.14 -25.52 25.70
N GLY A 1235 -3.51 -26.68 25.90
CA GLY A 1235 -2.93 -27.45 24.81
C GLY A 1235 -2.59 -28.89 25.17
N ASP A 1236 -2.02 -29.59 24.19
CA ASP A 1236 -1.87 -31.06 24.24
C ASP A 1236 -0.84 -31.55 25.27
N ASP A 1237 0.11 -30.70 25.70
CA ASP A 1237 1.16 -31.04 26.67
C ASP A 1237 0.67 -31.24 28.13
N HIS A 1238 -0.64 -31.41 28.30
CA HIS A 1238 -1.38 -31.62 29.54
C HIS A 1238 -1.30 -30.44 30.54
N ARG A 1239 -0.98 -29.23 30.04
CA ARG A 1239 -0.84 -28.00 30.86
C ARG A 1239 -1.83 -26.93 30.46
N VAL A 1240 -2.03 -26.00 31.39
CA VAL A 1240 -2.57 -24.68 31.11
C VAL A 1240 -1.52 -23.63 31.48
N ARG A 1241 -1.29 -22.66 30.61
CA ARG A 1241 -0.31 -21.59 30.79
C ARG A 1241 -0.99 -20.27 31.03
N MET A 1242 -0.51 -19.53 32.03
CA MET A 1242 -0.96 -18.18 32.36
C MET A 1242 0.08 -17.17 31.88
N TYR A 1243 -0.34 -16.21 31.07
CA TYR A 1243 0.49 -15.15 30.52
C TYR A 1243 0.21 -13.85 31.26
N GLY A 1244 1.25 -13.06 31.48
CA GLY A 1244 1.18 -11.85 32.28
C GLY A 1244 2.45 -11.02 32.16
N ILE A 1245 2.42 -9.85 32.81
CA ILE A 1245 3.57 -8.96 32.90
C ILE A 1245 4.66 -9.53 33.80
N SER A 1246 5.88 -9.04 33.62
CA SER A 1246 7.01 -9.39 34.49
C SER A 1246 6.68 -9.00 35.94
N ASN A 1247 6.77 -9.96 36.88
CA ASN A 1247 6.43 -9.80 38.31
C ASN A 1247 4.91 -9.79 38.68
N TYR A 1248 4.00 -10.23 37.80
CA TYR A 1248 2.55 -10.22 38.13
C TYR A 1248 2.15 -11.10 39.34
N PHE A 1249 2.88 -12.18 39.63
CA PHE A 1249 2.61 -13.11 40.75
C PHE A 1249 3.70 -13.11 41.87
N THR A 1250 4.46 -12.01 42.01
CA THR A 1250 5.57 -11.90 43.00
C THR A 1250 5.38 -10.71 43.94
#